data_AF-A0A0D9ZMR5-F1
#
_entry.id   AF-A0A0D9ZMR5-F1
#
_cell.length_a   1.000
_cell.length_b   1.000
_cell.length_c   1.000
_cell.angle_alpha   90.00
_cell.angle_beta   90.00
_cell.angle_gamma   90.00
#
_symmetry.space_group_name_H-M   'P 1'
#
loop_
_entity.id
_entity.type
_entity.pdbx_description
1 polymer ?
#
loop_
_entity_poly.entity_id
_entity_poly.type
_entity_poly.pdbx_seq_one_letter_code
_entity_poly.pdbx_strand_id
1 'polypeptide(L)'
;MVSYAYASSELSSTAPARRRRPSPIKAAPPPTSPPAALHQELLRPPYPATRCFVPHLALGKMAITVRRSTMVRPAWETPRVRLWNSNLDLVVPRFHTPSVYFYRRGPEGGGAPEGFFDGERMRRALAEALVLFYPMAGRLARDEDGRVEIDCNGEGVLFVEADAPDASVDDYGDFAPTMELKRLIPAVDYTDDISSFSLLVLQVTNFKCGGVSLGVGMQHHVADGMSGLHFINSWSDLCRGTQIAIMPFIDRTLLRARDPPTPSYPHVEYQPAPVMLSSVPQSVTANKTTPPPTAVDIFKLTRSDLGRLRSQLPSGEGAPRFSTYAVLAAHVWRCVSLARGLPSEQPTKLYCATDGRQRLQPPLPEGYFGNVIFTATPLAEAGKVTSGLADGAAVIQEALDRMNDSYCRSALDYLELQPDLSALVRGAHTFRCPNLGLTSWVRLPIHDADFGWGRPVFMGPGGIAYEGLAFVLPSANKDGSLSIAISLQAEHMEKFRKLIFEVIGINNEEKPEEQGVSSSSPPPLKRRGGGRRSWVRVDAATGASEAVEVAKPALMRRLDLPARDLRLLDPLFVYPSAILGRERAVVCNLERIRCIITADEALILRDPDVAGGGAETEEAVRRYVAELQRRLVDRADDLPFEFIALEVALEAACSFLDAQAVELEADAYPLLDELTTKISTLNLERVRRLKSKLVALTRRVQKVRDEIEQLMDDDGDMAEMYLTEKKRRMEASLLEEQAFQGMGNSGFGSSFSAPVSPVSSPPASRRLEKELSFARSRHDSFKSADSSQYSIEELEMLLEAYFVVIDYTLSKLTSVRSLAFYALLFIFYNYMG
;
A
#
# COMPACT_ATOMS: atom_id res chain seq x y z
N MET A 1 -29.53 -51.67 -14.34
CA MET A 1 -30.95 -51.98 -14.13
C MET A 1 -31.58 -50.71 -13.55
N VAL A 2 -32.52 -50.03 -14.20
CA VAL A 2 -33.90 -50.45 -14.54
C VAL A 2 -34.76 -50.56 -13.27
N SER A 3 -35.88 -49.86 -13.09
CA SER A 3 -36.46 -48.69 -13.81
C SER A 3 -37.66 -48.12 -13.06
N TYR A 4 -37.88 -46.79 -13.17
CA TYR A 4 -39.21 -46.11 -13.20
C TYR A 4 -40.13 -46.23 -11.95
N ALA A 5 -41.31 -45.59 -11.86
CA ALA A 5 -41.75 -44.20 -12.13
C ALA A 5 -43.28 -44.09 -11.85
N TYR A 6 -43.84 -42.86 -11.91
CA TYR A 6 -45.27 -42.56 -12.17
C TYR A 6 -46.32 -42.93 -11.07
N ALA A 7 -47.49 -42.28 -10.94
CA ALA A 7 -48.07 -41.08 -11.60
C ALA A 7 -49.16 -40.39 -10.72
N SER A 8 -49.58 -39.18 -11.13
CA SER A 8 -50.94 -38.60 -11.02
C SER A 8 -51.55 -38.33 -9.63
N SER A 9 -52.03 -37.12 -9.28
CA SER A 9 -53.13 -36.29 -9.86
C SER A 9 -54.54 -36.88 -9.57
N GLU A 10 -55.61 -36.12 -9.31
CA GLU A 10 -55.91 -34.70 -9.60
C GLU A 10 -57.11 -34.17 -8.74
N LEU A 11 -57.52 -32.90 -8.92
CA LEU A 11 -58.81 -32.28 -8.48
C LEU A 11 -59.00 -32.07 -6.95
N SER A 12 -59.84 -31.16 -6.43
CA SER A 12 -60.80 -30.20 -7.05
C SER A 12 -60.81 -28.84 -6.31
N SER A 13 -61.46 -27.82 -6.88
CA SER A 13 -61.59 -26.46 -6.34
C SER A 13 -62.95 -26.18 -5.67
N THR A 14 -63.03 -25.11 -4.85
CA THR A 14 -64.25 -24.27 -4.69
C THR A 14 -63.98 -22.98 -3.89
N ALA A 15 -64.87 -21.99 -4.03
CA ALA A 15 -64.89 -20.68 -3.34
C ALA A 15 -66.39 -20.26 -3.14
N PRO A 16 -66.85 -19.01 -2.81
CA PRO A 16 -66.12 -17.78 -2.42
C PRO A 16 -66.79 -16.87 -1.31
N ALA A 17 -66.03 -15.86 -0.84
CA ALA A 17 -66.39 -14.45 -0.53
C ALA A 17 -67.59 -13.99 0.37
N ARG A 18 -67.33 -12.92 1.17
CA ARG A 18 -68.16 -11.72 1.62
C ARG A 18 -68.00 -11.41 3.14
N ARG A 19 -68.27 -10.22 3.74
CA ARG A 19 -68.87 -8.93 3.30
C ARG A 19 -68.41 -7.69 4.16
N ARG A 20 -67.91 -6.63 3.50
CA ARG A 20 -67.93 -5.15 3.77
C ARG A 20 -67.96 -4.47 5.19
N ARG A 21 -67.14 -3.40 5.28
CA ARG A 21 -67.15 -2.13 6.09
C ARG A 21 -68.51 -1.35 6.13
N PRO A 22 -68.79 -0.37 7.05
CA PRO A 22 -68.12 0.96 7.15
C PRO A 22 -67.98 1.67 8.55
N SER A 23 -67.45 2.91 8.51
CA SER A 23 -67.12 3.90 9.59
C SER A 23 -68.13 5.10 9.60
N PRO A 24 -67.95 6.37 10.15
CA PRO A 24 -66.78 7.17 10.64
C PRO A 24 -67.03 8.15 11.85
N ILE A 25 -66.29 9.31 11.93
CA ILE A 25 -66.38 10.56 12.79
C ILE A 25 -65.14 10.74 13.73
N LYS A 26 -64.16 11.68 13.55
CA LYS A 26 -64.03 13.19 13.70
C LYS A 26 -63.93 13.71 15.18
N ALA A 27 -63.18 14.77 15.58
CA ALA A 27 -61.96 15.49 15.07
C ALA A 27 -61.44 16.64 16.03
N ALA A 28 -60.12 16.90 16.12
CA ALA A 28 -59.38 18.19 16.46
C ALA A 28 -59.57 18.91 17.85
N PRO A 29 -58.81 19.95 18.30
CA PRO A 29 -57.39 20.39 18.15
C PRO A 29 -56.64 20.84 19.49
N PRO A 30 -55.33 21.25 19.48
CA PRO A 30 -54.53 21.85 20.61
C PRO A 30 -54.40 23.42 20.53
N PRO A 31 -53.49 24.23 21.20
CA PRO A 31 -52.32 23.97 22.11
C PRO A 31 -52.05 24.98 23.30
N THR A 32 -50.97 24.82 24.12
CA THR A 32 -50.22 25.91 24.87
C THR A 32 -48.90 25.43 25.54
N SER A 33 -47.99 26.37 25.90
CA SER A 33 -46.77 26.23 26.75
C SER A 33 -46.27 27.62 27.21
N PRO A 34 -45.19 27.80 28.03
CA PRO A 34 -44.63 27.04 29.17
C PRO A 34 -44.74 27.86 30.50
N PRO A 35 -44.01 27.49 31.60
CA PRO A 35 -42.99 28.43 32.15
C PRO A 35 -41.72 27.70 32.72
N ALA A 36 -40.85 28.40 33.47
CA ALA A 36 -39.44 27.99 33.68
C ALA A 36 -38.82 28.23 35.09
N ALA A 37 -37.69 27.54 35.31
CA ALA A 37 -36.49 27.90 36.12
C ALA A 37 -36.47 27.79 37.68
N LEU A 38 -35.22 27.64 38.19
CA LEU A 38 -34.70 27.58 39.58
C LEU A 38 -34.63 26.18 40.24
N HIS A 39 -33.63 25.83 41.08
CA HIS A 39 -32.15 26.05 41.10
C HIS A 39 -31.54 25.15 42.22
N GLN A 40 -30.20 25.03 42.30
CA GLN A 40 -29.37 24.19 43.22
C GLN A 40 -29.13 22.74 42.74
N GLU A 41 -27.93 22.21 42.44
CA GLU A 41 -26.50 22.59 42.63
C GLU A 41 -25.76 21.93 43.83
N LEU A 42 -24.43 21.77 43.68
CA LEU A 42 -23.47 20.97 44.48
C LEU A 42 -23.54 19.45 44.16
N LEU A 43 -22.44 18.71 43.94
CA LEU A 43 -21.02 18.91 44.29
C LEU A 43 -20.03 18.69 43.12
N ARG A 44 -18.93 19.44 43.10
CA ARG A 44 -17.69 19.37 42.26
C ARG A 44 -16.68 20.42 42.80
N PRO A 45 -15.41 20.50 42.34
CA PRO A 45 -14.46 19.51 41.80
C PRO A 45 -13.18 19.47 42.70
N PRO A 46 -11.93 19.17 42.25
CA PRO A 46 -11.14 20.07 41.36
C PRO A 46 -10.16 19.41 40.33
N TYR A 47 -10.23 19.85 39.06
CA TYR A 47 -9.11 20.07 38.08
C TYR A 47 -8.15 18.93 37.62
N PRO A 48 -7.36 19.09 36.52
CA PRO A 48 -7.60 19.80 35.23
C PRO A 48 -7.12 19.01 33.96
N ALA A 49 -7.11 19.69 32.79
CA ALA A 49 -6.25 19.46 31.60
C ALA A 49 -6.63 18.40 30.51
N THR A 50 -7.71 18.71 29.79
CA THR A 50 -7.88 18.59 28.31
C THR A 50 -6.90 17.77 27.45
N ARG A 51 -7.44 16.74 26.79
CA ARG A 51 -7.31 16.53 25.33
C ARG A 51 -8.70 16.56 24.70
N CYS A 52 -8.83 17.08 23.47
CA CYS A 52 -10.12 17.28 22.82
C CYS A 52 -10.69 15.96 22.25
N PHE A 53 -11.41 15.22 23.09
CA PHE A 53 -12.47 14.34 22.58
C PHE A 53 -13.63 15.23 22.11
N VAL A 54 -13.92 15.20 20.81
CA VAL A 54 -15.23 15.62 20.30
C VAL A 54 -16.15 14.40 20.48
N PRO A 55 -17.23 14.48 21.28
CA PRO A 55 -18.22 13.41 21.32
C PRO A 55 -18.85 13.26 19.93
N HIS A 56 -19.32 12.05 19.57
CA HIS A 56 -20.20 11.92 18.41
C HIS A 56 -21.49 12.72 18.63
N LEU A 57 -21.48 13.96 18.16
CA LEU A 57 -22.69 14.65 17.75
C LEU A 57 -23.37 13.73 16.72
N ALA A 58 -24.65 13.43 16.93
CA ALA A 58 -25.45 12.73 15.95
C ALA A 58 -25.65 13.67 14.75
N LEU A 59 -24.73 13.59 13.78
CA LEU A 59 -24.79 14.34 12.54
C LEU A 59 -26.15 14.10 11.88
N GLY A 60 -26.90 15.18 11.68
CA GLY A 60 -28.12 15.12 10.87
C GLY A 60 -27.73 14.63 9.48
N LYS A 61 -28.43 13.61 8.95
CA LYS A 61 -28.12 12.91 7.70
C LYS A 61 -27.57 13.88 6.65
N MET A 62 -26.26 13.82 6.37
CA MET A 62 -25.59 14.77 5.47
C MET A 62 -26.37 14.88 4.15
N ALA A 63 -26.74 16.10 3.74
CA ALA A 63 -27.40 16.30 2.46
C ALA A 63 -26.41 15.98 1.34
N ILE A 64 -26.76 15.06 0.45
CA ILE A 64 -26.03 14.77 -0.79
C ILE A 64 -27.01 14.91 -1.93
N THR A 65 -26.75 15.84 -2.83
CA THR A 65 -27.62 16.21 -3.94
C THR A 65 -26.92 15.88 -5.26
N VAL A 66 -27.51 14.99 -6.05
CA VAL A 66 -27.00 14.67 -7.39
C VAL A 66 -27.28 15.85 -8.34
N ARG A 67 -26.23 16.41 -8.95
CA ARG A 67 -26.33 17.41 -10.02
C ARG A 67 -26.67 16.76 -11.36
N ARG A 68 -25.97 15.69 -11.70
CA ARG A 68 -26.01 15.04 -13.01
C ARG A 68 -25.71 13.56 -12.89
N SER A 69 -26.35 12.79 -13.76
CA SER A 69 -26.04 11.38 -14.03
C SER A 69 -25.80 11.26 -15.54
N THR A 70 -24.84 10.45 -15.96
CA THR A 70 -24.47 10.27 -17.37
C THR A 70 -23.91 8.87 -17.58
N MET A 71 -24.42 8.17 -18.60
CA MET A 71 -23.86 6.88 -19.05
C MET A 71 -22.70 7.16 -20.01
N VAL A 72 -21.47 6.95 -19.56
CA VAL A 72 -20.25 7.23 -20.33
C VAL A 72 -19.86 5.99 -21.13
N ARG A 73 -19.82 6.13 -22.45
CA ARG A 73 -19.48 5.06 -23.40
C ARG A 73 -18.01 5.15 -23.84
N PRO A 74 -17.42 4.06 -24.38
CA PRO A 74 -16.14 4.12 -25.06
C PRO A 74 -16.12 5.22 -26.14
N ALA A 75 -15.00 5.94 -26.27
CA ALA A 75 -14.83 7.04 -27.22
C ALA A 75 -14.81 6.58 -28.70
N TRP A 76 -14.43 5.33 -28.94
CA TRP A 76 -14.36 4.67 -30.25
C TRP A 76 -15.05 3.31 -30.21
N GLU A 77 -15.25 2.67 -31.36
CA GLU A 77 -15.85 1.32 -31.41
C GLU A 77 -14.93 0.27 -30.77
N THR A 78 -15.52 -0.55 -29.89
CA THR A 78 -14.84 -1.61 -29.14
C THR A 78 -15.28 -3.00 -29.59
N PRO A 79 -14.48 -4.07 -29.37
CA PRO A 79 -14.85 -5.44 -29.73
C PRO A 79 -16.21 -5.87 -29.14
N ARG A 80 -17.18 -6.14 -30.01
CA ARG A 80 -18.50 -6.68 -29.64
C ARG A 80 -18.40 -8.19 -29.45
N VAL A 81 -17.95 -8.60 -28.27
CA VAL A 81 -17.63 -9.99 -27.94
C VAL A 81 -18.32 -10.45 -26.65
N ARG A 82 -18.41 -11.77 -26.48
CA ARG A 82 -18.81 -12.42 -25.24
C ARG A 82 -17.53 -12.89 -24.55
N LEU A 83 -17.23 -12.30 -23.40
CA LEU A 83 -15.99 -12.56 -22.68
C LEU A 83 -16.24 -13.62 -21.59
N TRP A 84 -15.79 -14.84 -21.89
CA TRP A 84 -15.84 -15.99 -20.98
C TRP A 84 -15.11 -15.69 -19.67
N ASN A 85 -15.77 -15.98 -18.55
CA ASN A 85 -15.23 -15.83 -17.21
C ASN A 85 -14.52 -17.10 -16.74
N SER A 86 -13.36 -16.95 -16.09
CA SER A 86 -12.66 -18.07 -15.44
C SER A 86 -13.39 -18.52 -14.18
N ASN A 87 -13.00 -19.66 -13.60
CA ASN A 87 -13.61 -20.13 -12.35
C ASN A 87 -13.36 -19.17 -11.17
N LEU A 88 -12.27 -18.37 -11.22
CA LEU A 88 -12.00 -17.33 -10.23
C LEU A 88 -12.89 -16.09 -10.41
N ASP A 89 -13.32 -15.78 -11.63
CA ASP A 89 -14.28 -14.70 -11.91
C ASP A 89 -15.71 -15.04 -11.46
N LEU A 90 -15.98 -16.30 -11.09
CA LEU A 90 -17.31 -16.80 -10.70
C LEU A 90 -17.49 -17.05 -9.19
N VAL A 91 -16.42 -17.37 -8.45
CA VAL A 91 -16.49 -17.61 -6.98
C VAL A 91 -16.42 -16.32 -6.14
N VAL A 92 -16.68 -15.17 -6.77
CA VAL A 92 -16.63 -13.83 -6.17
C VAL A 92 -18.02 -13.29 -5.81
N PRO A 93 -18.13 -12.31 -4.89
CA PRO A 93 -19.42 -11.73 -4.53
C PRO A 93 -20.17 -11.14 -5.73
N ARG A 94 -21.50 -11.32 -5.76
CA ARG A 94 -22.36 -10.92 -6.89
C ARG A 94 -22.66 -9.42 -7.00
N PHE A 95 -22.23 -8.62 -6.02
CA PHE A 95 -22.50 -7.18 -5.94
C PHE A 95 -21.26 -6.33 -6.28
N HIS A 96 -21.46 -5.02 -6.43
CA HIS A 96 -20.39 -4.06 -6.66
C HIS A 96 -19.50 -3.90 -5.41
N THR A 97 -18.23 -4.25 -5.52
CA THR A 97 -17.19 -3.97 -4.52
C THR A 97 -17.07 -2.46 -4.33
N PRO A 98 -17.33 -1.92 -3.12
CA PRO A 98 -17.32 -0.47 -2.90
C PRO A 98 -15.94 0.02 -2.45
N SER A 99 -15.45 1.11 -3.04
CA SER A 99 -14.31 1.88 -2.53
C SER A 99 -14.56 3.39 -2.65
N VAL A 100 -13.89 4.17 -1.80
CA VAL A 100 -13.99 5.64 -1.77
C VAL A 100 -12.59 6.22 -1.65
N TYR A 101 -12.31 7.22 -2.49
CA TYR A 101 -11.12 8.06 -2.47
C TYR A 101 -11.51 9.45 -1.98
N PHE A 102 -10.75 10.04 -1.06
CA PHE A 102 -10.92 11.43 -0.66
C PHE A 102 -9.74 12.29 -1.12
N TYR A 103 -10.02 13.50 -1.59
CA TYR A 103 -9.06 14.50 -2.05
C TYR A 103 -9.31 15.81 -1.30
N ARG A 104 -8.27 16.40 -0.72
CA ARG A 104 -8.33 17.76 -0.14
C ARG A 104 -7.86 18.77 -1.17
N ARG A 105 -8.54 19.91 -1.25
CA ARG A 105 -8.06 21.07 -2.00
C ARG A 105 -6.84 21.67 -1.30
N GLY A 106 -5.85 22.11 -2.06
CA GLY A 106 -4.69 22.83 -1.53
C GLY A 106 -5.08 24.17 -0.87
N PRO A 107 -4.27 24.69 0.06
CA PRO A 107 -4.55 25.96 0.72
C PRO A 107 -4.62 27.13 -0.27
N GLU A 108 -5.58 28.03 -0.06
CA GLU A 108 -5.80 29.22 -0.89
C GLU A 108 -4.56 30.14 -0.87
N GLY A 109 -3.77 30.10 -1.94
CA GLY A 109 -2.51 30.84 -2.07
C GLY A 109 -1.47 30.16 -2.96
N GLY A 110 -1.47 28.82 -3.01
CA GLY A 110 -0.90 28.08 -4.14
C GLY A 110 -1.90 28.05 -5.29
N GLY A 111 -1.46 28.33 -6.52
CA GLY A 111 -2.35 28.46 -7.68
C GLY A 111 -3.14 27.17 -7.96
N ALA A 112 -4.38 27.11 -7.47
CA ALA A 112 -5.27 25.98 -7.71
C ALA A 112 -5.65 25.94 -9.21
N PRO A 113 -5.48 24.81 -9.91
CA PRO A 113 -5.91 24.69 -11.29
C PRO A 113 -7.40 25.02 -11.44
N GLU A 114 -7.75 25.78 -12.48
CA GLU A 114 -9.16 25.95 -12.85
C GLU A 114 -9.77 24.57 -13.17
N GLY A 115 -11.01 24.35 -12.74
CA GLY A 115 -11.69 23.06 -12.93
C GLY A 115 -11.13 21.93 -12.06
N PHE A 116 -10.87 22.15 -10.76
CA PHE A 116 -10.59 21.06 -9.80
C PHE A 116 -11.69 19.99 -9.85
N PHE A 117 -11.34 18.77 -10.26
CA PHE A 117 -12.27 17.67 -10.56
C PHE A 117 -13.36 18.03 -11.59
N ASP A 118 -12.97 18.70 -12.68
CA ASP A 118 -13.88 19.01 -13.80
C ASP A 118 -14.52 17.75 -14.41
N GLY A 119 -15.85 17.72 -14.37
CA GLY A 119 -16.64 16.57 -14.79
C GLY A 119 -16.54 16.24 -16.28
N GLU A 120 -16.36 17.23 -17.17
CA GLU A 120 -16.21 16.95 -18.61
C GLU A 120 -14.81 16.41 -18.96
N ARG A 121 -13.75 16.91 -18.32
CA ARG A 121 -12.39 16.34 -18.40
C ARG A 121 -12.38 14.89 -17.90
N MET A 122 -12.97 14.64 -16.73
CA MET A 122 -13.08 13.29 -16.18
C MET A 122 -13.90 12.35 -17.07
N ARG A 123 -15.05 12.80 -17.62
CA ARG A 123 -15.86 12.02 -18.58
C ARG A 123 -15.13 11.69 -19.87
N ARG A 124 -14.34 12.61 -20.41
CA ARG A 124 -13.60 12.42 -21.67
C ARG A 124 -12.52 11.35 -21.50
N ALA A 125 -11.67 11.51 -20.49
CA ALA A 125 -10.67 10.50 -20.13
C ALA A 125 -11.28 9.15 -19.77
N LEU A 126 -12.49 9.13 -19.19
CA LEU A 126 -13.23 7.90 -18.91
C LEU A 126 -13.66 7.20 -20.20
N ALA A 127 -14.22 7.96 -21.16
CA ALA A 127 -14.59 7.43 -22.47
C ALA A 127 -13.38 6.86 -23.23
N GLU A 128 -12.22 7.51 -23.13
CA GLU A 128 -10.97 7.04 -23.74
C GLU A 128 -10.44 5.77 -23.04
N ALA A 129 -10.39 5.73 -21.70
CA ALA A 129 -10.00 4.55 -20.93
C ALA A 129 -10.87 3.31 -21.27
N LEU A 130 -12.19 3.51 -21.43
CA LEU A 130 -13.14 2.46 -21.76
C LEU A 130 -12.98 1.87 -23.17
N VAL A 131 -12.11 2.42 -24.03
CA VAL A 131 -11.79 1.77 -25.32
C VAL A 131 -10.81 0.61 -25.13
N LEU A 132 -9.82 0.78 -24.26
CA LEU A 132 -8.85 -0.27 -23.93
C LEU A 132 -9.43 -1.25 -22.91
N PHE A 133 -10.09 -0.72 -21.88
CA PHE A 133 -10.74 -1.50 -20.82
C PHE A 133 -12.21 -1.79 -21.14
N TYR A 134 -12.52 -2.12 -22.39
CA TYR A 134 -13.89 -2.25 -22.91
C TYR A 134 -14.84 -3.19 -22.13
N PRO A 135 -14.39 -4.26 -21.42
CA PRO A 135 -15.30 -5.05 -20.58
C PRO A 135 -15.97 -4.24 -19.46
N MET A 136 -15.36 -3.14 -18.98
CA MET A 136 -15.97 -2.24 -17.98
C MET A 136 -17.26 -1.59 -18.51
N ALA A 137 -17.34 -1.30 -19.81
CA ALA A 137 -18.52 -0.69 -20.44
C ALA A 137 -19.63 -1.69 -20.82
N GLY A 138 -19.41 -2.99 -20.56
CA GLY A 138 -20.34 -4.07 -20.87
C GLY A 138 -21.44 -4.29 -19.82
N ARG A 139 -22.05 -5.47 -19.87
CA ARG A 139 -23.06 -5.98 -18.92
C ARG A 139 -22.73 -7.40 -18.49
N LEU A 140 -23.31 -7.88 -17.38
CA LEU A 140 -23.32 -9.32 -17.14
C LEU A 140 -24.36 -9.98 -18.05
N ALA A 141 -24.06 -11.18 -18.49
CA ALA A 141 -25.00 -12.04 -19.18
C ALA A 141 -24.71 -13.51 -18.84
N ARG A 142 -25.35 -14.44 -19.54
CA ARG A 142 -25.11 -15.88 -19.42
C ARG A 142 -24.93 -16.50 -20.81
N ASP A 143 -24.14 -17.56 -20.88
CA ASP A 143 -24.04 -18.43 -22.05
C ASP A 143 -25.18 -19.48 -22.08
N GLU A 144 -25.12 -20.42 -23.03
CA GLU A 144 -26.14 -21.45 -23.24
C GLU A 144 -26.25 -22.45 -22.07
N ASP A 145 -25.14 -22.70 -21.35
CA ASP A 145 -25.08 -23.54 -20.15
C ASP A 145 -25.44 -22.76 -18.86
N GLY A 146 -25.65 -21.44 -18.97
CA GLY A 146 -26.03 -20.56 -17.86
C GLY A 146 -24.86 -20.00 -17.05
N ARG A 147 -23.60 -20.23 -17.47
CA ARG A 147 -22.40 -19.65 -16.85
C ARG A 147 -22.43 -18.13 -17.02
N VAL A 148 -22.09 -17.38 -15.97
CA VAL A 148 -22.09 -15.91 -16.04
C VAL A 148 -20.88 -15.43 -16.83
N GLU A 149 -21.10 -14.63 -17.85
CA GLU A 149 -20.07 -14.03 -18.71
C GLU A 149 -20.30 -12.53 -18.90
N ILE A 150 -19.40 -11.86 -19.62
CA ILE A 150 -19.46 -10.40 -19.82
C ILE A 150 -19.80 -10.08 -21.28
N ASP A 151 -20.95 -9.43 -21.46
CA ASP A 151 -21.43 -8.91 -22.74
C ASP A 151 -20.71 -7.60 -23.04
N CYS A 152 -19.72 -7.61 -23.93
CA CYS A 152 -18.91 -6.44 -24.27
C CYS A 152 -19.64 -5.54 -25.28
N ASN A 153 -20.83 -5.06 -24.89
CA ASN A 153 -21.76 -4.37 -25.78
C ASN A 153 -21.51 -2.85 -25.91
N GLY A 154 -20.67 -2.27 -25.04
CA GLY A 154 -20.30 -0.86 -25.06
C GLY A 154 -21.41 0.10 -24.61
N GLU A 155 -22.42 -0.37 -23.87
CA GLU A 155 -23.49 0.48 -23.34
C GLU A 155 -22.99 1.59 -22.39
N GLY A 156 -21.88 1.35 -21.70
CA GLY A 156 -21.19 2.35 -20.87
C GLY A 156 -21.24 2.13 -19.36
N VAL A 157 -20.55 3.03 -18.65
CA VAL A 157 -20.45 3.09 -17.18
C VAL A 157 -21.24 4.26 -16.62
N LEU A 158 -21.76 4.12 -15.40
CA LEU A 158 -22.53 5.19 -14.76
C LEU A 158 -21.59 6.21 -14.11
N PHE A 159 -21.61 7.45 -14.56
CA PHE A 159 -20.89 8.57 -13.94
C PHE A 159 -21.86 9.59 -13.34
N VAL A 160 -21.71 9.88 -12.05
CA VAL A 160 -22.58 10.77 -11.27
C VAL A 160 -21.77 11.95 -10.73
N GLU A 161 -22.32 13.15 -10.81
CA GLU A 161 -21.82 14.36 -10.15
C GLU A 161 -22.77 14.76 -9.02
N ALA A 162 -22.24 15.02 -7.84
CA ALA A 162 -23.02 15.37 -6.65
C ALA A 162 -22.36 16.47 -5.82
N ASP A 163 -23.15 17.10 -4.95
CA ASP A 163 -22.72 18.04 -3.93
C ASP A 163 -23.11 17.56 -2.53
N ALA A 164 -22.25 17.83 -1.56
CA ALA A 164 -22.55 17.80 -0.13
C ALA A 164 -22.31 19.21 0.45
N PRO A 165 -23.23 20.17 0.25
CA PRO A 165 -23.01 21.59 0.54
C PRO A 165 -22.89 21.92 2.03
N ASP A 166 -23.36 21.01 2.89
CA ASP A 166 -23.35 21.14 4.34
C ASP A 166 -22.17 20.42 5.01
N ALA A 167 -21.39 19.63 4.28
CA ALA A 167 -20.35 18.74 4.83
C ALA A 167 -18.94 19.02 4.27
N SER A 168 -17.93 18.68 5.06
CA SER A 168 -16.49 18.71 4.77
C SER A 168 -15.94 17.29 4.54
N VAL A 169 -14.79 17.17 3.87
CA VAL A 169 -14.00 15.92 3.84
C VAL A 169 -13.63 15.48 5.26
N ASP A 170 -13.32 16.44 6.15
CA ASP A 170 -12.86 16.16 7.51
C ASP A 170 -13.99 15.74 8.47
N ASP A 171 -15.27 15.93 8.08
CA ASP A 171 -16.42 15.45 8.87
C ASP A 171 -16.54 13.91 8.87
N TYR A 172 -15.85 13.24 7.93
CA TYR A 172 -15.71 11.78 7.88
C TYR A 172 -14.62 11.24 8.82
N GLY A 173 -13.92 12.12 9.56
CA GLY A 173 -13.05 11.76 10.68
C GLY A 173 -11.85 10.88 10.31
N ASP A 174 -11.92 9.60 10.71
CA ASP A 174 -10.90 8.58 10.46
C ASP A 174 -11.14 7.77 9.16
N PHE A 175 -12.24 8.09 8.45
CA PHE A 175 -12.73 7.38 7.27
C PHE A 175 -13.11 5.91 7.52
N ALA A 176 -13.56 5.57 8.73
CA ALA A 176 -14.16 4.26 9.02
C ALA A 176 -15.27 3.93 7.99
N PRO A 177 -15.31 2.69 7.43
CA PRO A 177 -16.21 2.35 6.32
C PRO A 177 -17.64 2.05 6.77
N THR A 178 -18.29 3.05 7.34
CA THR A 178 -19.68 3.05 7.78
C THR A 178 -20.66 3.11 6.60
N MET A 179 -21.96 3.05 6.88
CA MET A 179 -23.00 3.26 5.87
C MET A 179 -23.08 4.71 5.35
N GLU A 180 -22.29 5.64 5.88
CA GLU A 180 -22.21 7.01 5.37
C GLU A 180 -21.31 7.11 4.15
N LEU A 181 -20.16 6.44 4.13
CA LEU A 181 -19.28 6.35 2.95
C LEU A 181 -20.01 5.65 1.79
N LYS A 182 -20.90 4.69 2.08
CA LYS A 182 -21.73 4.03 1.06
C LYS A 182 -22.61 5.01 0.27
N ARG A 183 -22.93 6.18 0.81
CA ARG A 183 -23.73 7.23 0.14
C ARG A 183 -22.92 8.08 -0.85
N LEU A 184 -21.60 7.93 -0.85
CA LEU A 184 -20.70 8.55 -1.82
C LEU A 184 -20.54 7.71 -3.10
N ILE A 185 -21.20 6.56 -3.19
CA ILE A 185 -21.21 5.63 -4.33
C ILE A 185 -22.66 5.54 -4.85
N PRO A 186 -22.90 5.44 -6.17
CA PRO A 186 -24.25 5.26 -6.70
C PRO A 186 -24.92 4.00 -6.17
N ALA A 187 -26.20 4.12 -5.79
CA ALA A 187 -27.00 2.95 -5.47
C ALA A 187 -27.28 2.15 -6.75
N VAL A 188 -26.96 0.86 -6.74
CA VAL A 188 -27.28 -0.10 -7.80
C VAL A 188 -28.44 -0.96 -7.32
N ASP A 189 -29.45 -1.12 -8.16
CA ASP A 189 -30.51 -2.10 -7.95
C ASP A 189 -30.10 -3.47 -8.53
N TYR A 190 -30.55 -4.54 -7.88
CA TYR A 190 -30.27 -5.93 -8.23
C TYR A 190 -31.55 -6.79 -8.24
N THR A 191 -32.76 -6.18 -8.25
CA THR A 191 -34.01 -6.93 -8.41
C THR A 191 -34.30 -7.36 -9.85
N ASP A 192 -33.78 -6.61 -10.82
CA ASP A 192 -33.91 -6.87 -12.25
C ASP A 192 -32.83 -7.86 -12.72
N ASP A 193 -32.86 -8.30 -13.99
CA ASP A 193 -31.83 -9.23 -14.50
C ASP A 193 -30.42 -8.61 -14.46
N ILE A 194 -29.40 -9.47 -14.38
CA ILE A 194 -27.99 -9.11 -14.28
C ILE A 194 -27.47 -8.26 -15.46
N SER A 195 -28.17 -8.26 -16.59
CA SER A 195 -27.89 -7.39 -17.74
C SER A 195 -28.39 -5.94 -17.60
N SER A 196 -29.22 -5.63 -16.60
CA SER A 196 -29.84 -4.31 -16.43
C SER A 196 -28.91 -3.24 -15.84
N PHE A 197 -27.98 -3.63 -14.98
CA PHE A 197 -27.06 -2.70 -14.30
C PHE A 197 -25.71 -2.62 -15.02
N SER A 198 -25.10 -1.43 -14.98
CA SER A 198 -23.70 -1.28 -15.41
C SER A 198 -22.76 -2.01 -14.46
N LEU A 199 -21.61 -2.46 -14.99
CA LEU A 199 -20.56 -3.16 -14.25
C LEU A 199 -19.65 -2.22 -13.43
N LEU A 200 -19.71 -0.92 -13.71
CA LEU A 200 -18.96 0.11 -13.00
C LEU A 200 -19.87 1.33 -12.78
N VAL A 201 -19.91 1.77 -11.52
CA VAL A 201 -20.61 2.97 -11.10
C VAL A 201 -19.68 3.91 -10.34
N LEU A 202 -19.69 5.19 -10.72
CA LEU A 202 -18.75 6.22 -10.28
C LEU A 202 -19.53 7.44 -9.80
N GLN A 203 -19.11 8.04 -8.69
CA GLN A 203 -19.69 9.30 -8.21
C GLN A 203 -18.61 10.26 -7.70
N VAL A 204 -18.53 11.43 -8.33
CA VAL A 204 -17.73 12.57 -7.88
C VAL A 204 -18.61 13.45 -7.00
N THR A 205 -18.29 13.55 -5.71
CA THR A 205 -19.03 14.35 -4.72
C THR A 205 -18.19 15.53 -4.25
N ASN A 206 -18.66 16.75 -4.47
CA ASN A 206 -18.00 17.98 -4.05
C ASN A 206 -18.43 18.36 -2.62
N PHE A 207 -17.47 18.71 -1.76
CA PHE A 207 -17.73 19.12 -0.38
C PHE A 207 -17.64 20.64 -0.20
N LYS A 208 -18.27 21.14 0.86
CA LYS A 208 -18.24 22.55 1.27
C LYS A 208 -16.83 23.12 1.42
N CYS A 209 -15.88 22.30 1.84
CA CYS A 209 -14.46 22.66 1.99
C CYS A 209 -13.68 22.70 0.66
N GLY A 210 -14.36 22.56 -0.48
CA GLY A 210 -13.73 22.46 -1.81
C GLY A 210 -13.00 21.15 -2.09
N GLY A 211 -12.97 20.21 -1.13
CA GLY A 211 -12.47 18.85 -1.32
C GLY A 211 -13.49 17.98 -2.06
N VAL A 212 -13.05 16.80 -2.50
CA VAL A 212 -13.83 15.89 -3.35
C VAL A 212 -13.74 14.45 -2.85
N SER A 213 -14.82 13.69 -2.99
CA SER A 213 -14.84 12.23 -2.91
C SER A 213 -15.07 11.64 -4.30
N LEU A 214 -14.27 10.66 -4.70
CA LEU A 214 -14.60 9.73 -5.78
C LEU A 214 -15.05 8.40 -5.15
N GLY A 215 -16.34 8.10 -5.22
CA GLY A 215 -16.88 6.79 -4.89
C GLY A 215 -16.90 5.87 -6.11
N VAL A 216 -16.46 4.63 -5.94
CA VAL A 216 -16.40 3.59 -6.97
C VAL A 216 -17.14 2.35 -6.48
N GLY A 217 -18.11 1.88 -7.26
CA GLY A 217 -18.66 0.54 -7.15
C GLY A 217 -18.30 -0.24 -8.40
N MET A 218 -17.58 -1.36 -8.26
CA MET A 218 -17.16 -2.20 -9.39
C MET A 218 -17.64 -3.64 -9.22
N GLN A 219 -18.33 -4.20 -10.21
CA GLN A 219 -18.89 -5.54 -10.16
C GLN A 219 -17.74 -6.57 -10.16
N HIS A 220 -17.75 -7.52 -9.21
CA HIS A 220 -16.55 -8.31 -8.95
C HIS A 220 -16.22 -9.36 -10.03
N HIS A 221 -17.15 -9.78 -10.88
CA HIS A 221 -16.89 -10.73 -11.97
C HIS A 221 -16.07 -10.08 -13.11
N VAL A 222 -16.14 -8.75 -13.29
CA VAL A 222 -15.35 -8.07 -14.34
C VAL A 222 -13.91 -7.77 -13.91
N ALA A 223 -13.59 -7.61 -12.63
CA ALA A 223 -12.21 -7.42 -12.19
C ALA A 223 -12.01 -7.71 -10.70
N ASP A 224 -10.81 -8.15 -10.33
CA ASP A 224 -10.33 -8.07 -8.95
C ASP A 224 -9.76 -6.69 -8.61
N GLY A 225 -9.28 -6.52 -7.37
CA GLY A 225 -8.70 -5.26 -6.91
C GLY A 225 -7.48 -4.77 -7.69
N MET A 226 -6.66 -5.66 -8.25
CA MET A 226 -5.52 -5.25 -9.09
C MET A 226 -6.02 -4.72 -10.44
N SER A 227 -6.85 -5.49 -11.14
CA SER A 227 -7.38 -5.07 -12.45
C SER A 227 -8.29 -3.84 -12.36
N GLY A 228 -9.07 -3.70 -11.28
CA GLY A 228 -9.90 -2.51 -11.03
C GLY A 228 -9.08 -1.25 -10.76
N LEU A 229 -7.95 -1.36 -10.07
CA LEU A 229 -7.04 -0.22 -9.84
C LEU A 229 -6.20 0.12 -11.06
N HIS A 230 -5.80 -0.90 -11.84
CA HIS A 230 -5.19 -0.68 -13.16
C HIS A 230 -6.11 0.16 -14.04
N PHE A 231 -7.42 -0.10 -14.05
CA PHE A 231 -8.40 0.77 -14.73
C PHE A 231 -8.49 2.18 -14.12
N ILE A 232 -8.70 2.33 -12.81
CA ILE A 232 -8.88 3.66 -12.18
C ILE A 232 -7.63 4.53 -12.33
N ASN A 233 -6.44 3.96 -12.19
CA ASN A 233 -5.18 4.69 -12.35
C ASN A 233 -4.98 5.07 -13.83
N SER A 234 -5.21 4.15 -14.78
CA SER A 234 -5.19 4.44 -16.23
C SER A 234 -6.15 5.56 -16.64
N TRP A 235 -7.34 5.62 -16.03
CA TRP A 235 -8.28 6.71 -16.21
C TRP A 235 -7.76 8.03 -15.62
N SER A 236 -7.09 7.99 -14.46
CA SER A 236 -6.45 9.17 -13.88
C SER A 236 -5.28 9.70 -14.72
N ASP A 237 -4.49 8.81 -15.33
CA ASP A 237 -3.41 9.15 -16.26
C ASP A 237 -3.95 9.87 -17.50
N LEU A 238 -4.94 9.30 -18.18
CA LEU A 238 -5.60 9.96 -19.32
C LEU A 238 -6.24 11.29 -18.91
N CYS A 239 -6.80 11.38 -17.69
CA CYS A 239 -7.34 12.65 -17.18
C CYS A 239 -6.24 13.69 -16.99
N ARG A 240 -5.08 13.29 -16.46
CA ARG A 240 -3.88 14.12 -16.32
C ARG A 240 -3.26 14.53 -17.67
N GLY A 241 -3.48 13.75 -18.72
CA GLY A 241 -2.90 13.92 -20.06
C GLY A 241 -1.68 13.01 -20.31
N THR A 242 -1.49 12.00 -19.46
CA THR A 242 -0.44 10.99 -19.52
C THR A 242 -0.92 9.77 -20.30
N GLN A 243 -0.03 9.06 -21.00
CA GLN A 243 -0.36 7.78 -21.65
C GLN A 243 -0.46 6.65 -20.62
N ILE A 244 -1.24 5.60 -20.95
CA ILE A 244 -1.37 4.41 -20.11
C ILE A 244 -0.12 3.54 -20.27
N ALA A 245 0.63 3.33 -19.19
CA ALA A 245 1.90 2.60 -19.21
C ALA A 245 1.74 1.10 -19.50
N ILE A 246 0.72 0.45 -18.92
CA ILE A 246 0.49 -1.00 -19.04
C ILE A 246 -0.82 -1.23 -19.79
N MET A 247 -0.75 -1.89 -20.95
CA MET A 247 -1.93 -2.22 -21.75
C MET A 247 -2.71 -3.41 -21.14
N PRO A 248 -4.06 -3.37 -21.06
CA PRO A 248 -4.83 -4.45 -20.49
C PRO A 248 -4.88 -5.69 -21.40
N PHE A 249 -4.59 -6.86 -20.81
CA PHE A 249 -4.70 -8.16 -21.46
C PHE A 249 -6.04 -8.81 -21.08
N ILE A 250 -6.97 -8.87 -22.03
CA ILE A 250 -8.39 -9.18 -21.74
C ILE A 250 -8.70 -10.70 -21.74
N ASP A 251 -7.88 -11.54 -22.39
CA ASP A 251 -8.18 -12.97 -22.53
C ASP A 251 -8.05 -13.76 -21.21
N ARG A 252 -9.17 -14.29 -20.74
CA ARG A 252 -9.28 -15.04 -19.47
C ARG A 252 -9.00 -16.53 -19.62
N THR A 253 -8.87 -17.05 -20.84
CA THR A 253 -8.67 -18.49 -21.08
C THR A 253 -7.35 -19.03 -20.55
N LEU A 254 -6.38 -18.14 -20.22
CA LEU A 254 -5.18 -18.47 -19.45
C LEU A 254 -5.47 -19.10 -18.06
N LEU A 255 -6.68 -18.86 -17.52
CA LEU A 255 -7.17 -19.44 -16.25
C LEU A 255 -8.26 -20.50 -16.45
N ARG A 256 -8.35 -21.11 -17.64
CA ARG A 256 -9.14 -22.32 -17.86
C ARG A 256 -8.52 -23.52 -17.14
N ALA A 257 -9.36 -24.39 -16.61
CA ALA A 257 -8.94 -25.68 -16.07
C ALA A 257 -8.27 -26.55 -17.15
N ARG A 258 -7.49 -27.55 -16.71
CA ARG A 258 -6.94 -28.57 -17.60
C ARG A 258 -8.05 -29.49 -18.10
N ASP A 259 -7.82 -30.11 -19.26
CA ASP A 259 -8.71 -31.13 -19.83
C ASP A 259 -7.97 -32.49 -19.88
N PRO A 260 -8.42 -33.52 -19.13
CA PRO A 260 -9.48 -33.48 -18.12
C PRO A 260 -9.03 -32.75 -16.83
N PRO A 261 -9.97 -32.16 -16.05
CA PRO A 261 -9.65 -31.56 -14.75
C PRO A 261 -9.09 -32.60 -13.77
N THR A 262 -7.93 -32.32 -13.19
CA THR A 262 -7.16 -33.25 -12.35
C THR A 262 -6.73 -32.62 -11.02
N PRO A 263 -7.67 -32.28 -10.12
CA PRO A 263 -7.35 -31.71 -8.81
C PRO A 263 -6.50 -32.69 -7.99
N SER A 264 -5.39 -32.17 -7.46
CA SER A 264 -4.38 -32.91 -6.68
C SER A 264 -4.48 -32.67 -5.17
N TYR A 265 -5.37 -31.78 -4.73
CA TYR A 265 -5.59 -31.45 -3.32
C TYR A 265 -7.09 -31.41 -2.95
N PRO A 266 -7.48 -31.53 -1.67
CA PRO A 266 -8.88 -31.47 -1.24
C PRO A 266 -9.54 -30.09 -1.27
N HIS A 267 -8.78 -29.03 -1.59
CA HIS A 267 -9.17 -27.62 -1.59
C HIS A 267 -10.10 -27.18 -0.44
N VAL A 268 -9.54 -27.21 0.76
CA VAL A 268 -10.23 -26.85 2.02
C VAL A 268 -10.79 -25.42 2.02
N GLU A 269 -10.27 -24.54 1.18
CA GLU A 269 -10.70 -23.16 0.99
C GLU A 269 -12.10 -22.99 0.38
N TYR A 270 -12.60 -24.03 -0.31
CA TYR A 270 -13.96 -24.10 -0.85
C TYR A 270 -14.88 -25.00 -0.01
N GLN A 271 -14.31 -25.85 0.85
CA GLN A 271 -15.11 -26.63 1.81
C GLN A 271 -15.84 -25.72 2.83
N PRO A 272 -17.00 -26.14 3.36
CA PRO A 272 -17.81 -25.36 4.30
C PRO A 272 -17.02 -24.76 5.48
N ALA A 273 -17.47 -23.59 5.93
CA ALA A 273 -16.88 -22.90 7.07
C ALA A 273 -17.27 -23.60 8.40
N PRO A 274 -16.38 -23.69 9.40
CA PRO A 274 -16.73 -24.14 10.73
C PRO A 274 -17.95 -23.42 11.32
N VAL A 275 -18.82 -24.18 11.97
CA VAL A 275 -19.96 -23.67 12.73
C VAL A 275 -19.59 -23.53 14.21
N MET A 276 -20.36 -22.75 14.97
CA MET A 276 -20.21 -22.70 16.43
C MET A 276 -20.51 -24.06 17.06
N LEU A 277 -19.57 -24.57 17.86
CA LEU A 277 -19.80 -25.68 18.78
C LEU A 277 -20.72 -25.18 19.90
N SER A 278 -21.88 -25.82 20.05
CA SER A 278 -22.93 -25.34 20.95
C SER A 278 -22.97 -26.15 22.25
N SER A 279 -22.67 -25.53 23.37
CA SER A 279 -22.99 -26.03 24.72
C SER A 279 -24.45 -25.81 25.13
N VAL A 280 -25.25 -25.16 24.27
CA VAL A 280 -26.68 -24.87 24.49
C VAL A 280 -27.47 -25.26 23.23
N PRO A 281 -28.57 -26.04 23.33
CA PRO A 281 -29.38 -26.40 22.17
C PRO A 281 -30.05 -25.17 21.53
N GLN A 282 -30.17 -25.18 20.20
CA GLN A 282 -30.64 -24.04 19.38
C GLN A 282 -32.10 -23.62 19.61
N SER A 283 -32.85 -24.30 20.49
CA SER A 283 -34.25 -24.03 20.80
C SER A 283 -34.50 -22.72 21.57
N VAL A 284 -33.48 -22.11 22.17
CA VAL A 284 -33.63 -20.92 23.03
C VAL A 284 -33.39 -19.59 22.28
N THR A 285 -32.57 -19.60 21.21
CA THR A 285 -32.22 -18.39 20.44
C THR A 285 -33.14 -18.09 19.26
N ALA A 286 -34.01 -19.04 18.86
CA ALA A 286 -34.93 -18.90 17.74
C ALA A 286 -35.94 -17.73 17.86
N ASN A 287 -36.13 -17.18 19.06
CA ASN A 287 -37.05 -16.05 19.32
C ASN A 287 -36.46 -14.65 19.07
N LYS A 288 -35.17 -14.51 18.68
CA LYS A 288 -34.63 -13.22 18.22
C LYS A 288 -34.81 -13.08 16.70
N THR A 289 -35.90 -12.42 16.29
CA THR A 289 -36.25 -12.16 14.88
C THR A 289 -35.37 -11.12 14.18
N THR A 290 -34.51 -10.42 14.92
CA THR A 290 -33.49 -9.51 14.38
C THR A 290 -32.09 -10.10 14.56
N PRO A 291 -31.20 -10.03 13.53
CA PRO A 291 -29.80 -10.36 13.70
C PRO A 291 -29.11 -9.38 14.67
N PRO A 292 -28.04 -9.80 15.37
CA PRO A 292 -27.32 -8.92 16.29
C PRO A 292 -26.74 -7.70 15.53
N PRO A 293 -26.79 -6.50 16.12
CA PRO A 293 -26.29 -5.29 15.47
C PRO A 293 -24.79 -5.38 15.23
N THR A 294 -24.34 -5.00 14.04
CA THR A 294 -22.92 -4.87 13.71
C THR A 294 -22.42 -3.44 13.91
N ALA A 295 -21.15 -3.33 14.27
CA ALA A 295 -20.39 -2.09 14.29
C ALA A 295 -19.23 -2.22 13.29
N VAL A 296 -18.83 -1.10 12.69
CA VAL A 296 -17.71 -1.00 11.75
C VAL A 296 -16.78 0.09 12.24
N ASP A 297 -15.47 -0.16 12.22
CA ASP A 297 -14.46 0.71 12.83
C ASP A 297 -13.11 0.58 12.10
N ILE A 298 -12.17 1.50 12.33
CA ILE A 298 -10.83 1.50 11.71
C ILE A 298 -9.70 1.75 12.72
N PHE A 299 -8.71 0.85 12.74
CA PHE A 299 -7.64 0.82 13.73
C PHE A 299 -6.27 1.05 13.08
N LYS A 300 -5.67 2.23 13.30
CA LYS A 300 -4.31 2.53 12.83
C LYS A 300 -3.26 1.94 13.76
N LEU A 301 -2.43 1.01 13.26
CA LEU A 301 -1.23 0.51 13.94
C LEU A 301 0.02 1.18 13.36
N THR A 302 0.83 1.79 14.23
CA THR A 302 2.05 2.51 13.81
C THR A 302 3.17 1.56 13.39
N ARG A 303 4.20 2.07 12.69
CA ARG A 303 5.41 1.30 12.39
C ARG A 303 6.08 0.72 13.65
N SER A 304 5.99 1.42 14.79
CA SER A 304 6.44 0.94 16.10
C SER A 304 5.55 -0.17 16.67
N ASP A 305 4.23 -0.14 16.47
CA ASP A 305 3.33 -1.21 16.92
C ASP A 305 3.56 -2.49 16.12
N LEU A 306 3.72 -2.36 14.79
CA LEU A 306 4.08 -3.47 13.92
C LEU A 306 5.46 -4.04 14.27
N GLY A 307 6.44 -3.19 14.59
CA GLY A 307 7.75 -3.60 15.11
C GLY A 307 7.69 -4.30 16.48
N ARG A 308 6.77 -3.88 17.35
CA ARG A 308 6.56 -4.47 18.68
C ARG A 308 5.86 -5.83 18.59
N LEU A 309 4.82 -5.96 17.75
CA LEU A 309 4.27 -7.27 17.36
C LEU A 309 5.37 -8.19 16.81
N ARG A 310 6.24 -7.66 15.94
CA ARG A 310 7.38 -8.42 15.39
C ARG A 310 8.34 -8.92 16.47
N SER A 311 8.57 -8.13 17.52
CA SER A 311 9.46 -8.49 18.63
C SER A 311 8.91 -9.57 19.59
N GLN A 312 7.60 -9.85 19.56
CA GLN A 312 7.00 -10.96 20.32
C GLN A 312 7.28 -12.35 19.69
N LEU A 313 7.91 -12.40 18.52
CA LEU A 313 8.12 -13.62 17.74
C LEU A 313 9.53 -14.19 17.98
N PRO A 314 9.70 -15.54 17.95
CA PRO A 314 11.00 -16.18 17.98
C PRO A 314 11.97 -15.53 16.99
N SER A 315 13.07 -15.00 17.52
CA SER A 315 14.04 -14.20 16.77
C SER A 315 15.42 -14.80 16.94
N GLY A 316 15.95 -15.39 15.87
CA GLY A 316 17.22 -16.10 15.91
C GLY A 316 17.51 -16.87 14.63
N GLU A 317 18.51 -17.73 14.73
CA GLU A 317 18.95 -18.62 13.66
C GLU A 317 18.12 -19.91 13.70
N GLY A 318 17.61 -20.35 12.55
CA GLY A 318 16.59 -21.42 12.49
C GLY A 318 15.18 -21.00 12.92
N ALA A 319 14.96 -19.73 13.32
CA ALA A 319 13.62 -19.25 13.67
C ALA A 319 12.74 -19.03 12.41
N PRO A 320 11.44 -19.37 12.44
CA PRO A 320 10.57 -19.23 11.26
C PRO A 320 10.40 -17.77 10.80
N ARG A 321 10.56 -17.51 9.49
CA ARG A 321 10.42 -16.17 8.88
C ARG A 321 8.97 -15.90 8.46
N PHE A 322 8.17 -15.34 9.37
CA PHE A 322 6.82 -14.89 9.05
C PHE A 322 6.82 -13.63 8.15
N SER A 323 5.82 -13.46 7.28
CA SER A 323 5.55 -12.21 6.58
C SER A 323 4.92 -11.16 7.52
N THR A 324 5.04 -9.86 7.20
CA THR A 324 4.37 -8.80 8.00
C THR A 324 2.85 -8.99 8.00
N TYR A 325 2.29 -9.46 6.88
CA TYR A 325 0.88 -9.83 6.77
C TYR A 325 0.52 -10.98 7.72
N ALA A 326 1.27 -12.10 7.75
CA ALA A 326 0.96 -13.23 8.63
C ALA A 326 0.98 -12.85 10.11
N VAL A 327 1.91 -11.98 10.53
CA VAL A 327 1.98 -11.46 11.91
C VAL A 327 0.77 -10.58 12.25
N LEU A 328 0.42 -9.65 11.35
CA LEU A 328 -0.74 -8.77 11.54
C LEU A 328 -2.05 -9.55 11.54
N ALA A 329 -2.20 -10.50 10.61
CA ALA A 329 -3.35 -11.36 10.49
C ALA A 329 -3.53 -12.27 11.71
N ALA A 330 -2.43 -12.80 12.27
CA ALA A 330 -2.46 -13.56 13.52
C ALA A 330 -2.93 -12.70 14.70
N HIS A 331 -2.43 -11.46 14.81
CA HIS A 331 -2.84 -10.50 15.84
C HIS A 331 -4.34 -10.17 15.75
N VAL A 332 -4.85 -9.88 14.55
CA VAL A 332 -6.29 -9.62 14.34
C VAL A 332 -7.13 -10.86 14.64
N TRP A 333 -6.76 -12.04 14.12
CA TRP A 333 -7.50 -13.29 14.34
C TRP A 333 -7.55 -13.69 15.82
N ARG A 334 -6.45 -13.50 16.55
CA ARG A 334 -6.36 -13.63 18.02
C ARG A 334 -7.28 -12.66 18.73
N CYS A 335 -7.20 -11.36 18.42
CA CYS A 335 -8.03 -10.34 19.07
C CYS A 335 -9.53 -10.54 18.78
N VAL A 336 -9.91 -10.94 17.56
CA VAL A 336 -11.29 -11.28 17.20
C VAL A 336 -11.78 -12.52 17.94
N SER A 337 -10.95 -13.57 18.08
CA SER A 337 -11.32 -14.81 18.78
C SER A 337 -11.54 -14.57 20.28
N LEU A 338 -10.68 -13.76 20.90
CA LEU A 338 -10.81 -13.31 22.29
C LEU A 338 -12.06 -12.41 22.47
N ALA A 339 -12.30 -11.47 21.56
CA ALA A 339 -13.48 -10.59 21.62
C ALA A 339 -14.81 -11.36 21.54
N ARG A 340 -14.87 -12.37 20.67
CA ARG A 340 -16.01 -13.29 20.53
C ARG A 340 -16.13 -14.30 21.67
N GLY A 341 -15.10 -14.46 22.50
CA GLY A 341 -15.09 -15.43 23.60
C GLY A 341 -15.20 -16.88 23.11
N LEU A 342 -14.52 -17.21 22.01
CA LEU A 342 -14.57 -18.57 21.45
C LEU A 342 -13.97 -19.59 22.44
N PRO A 343 -14.63 -20.74 22.69
CA PRO A 343 -14.05 -21.86 23.44
C PRO A 343 -12.74 -22.34 22.81
N SER A 344 -11.80 -22.86 23.61
CA SER A 344 -10.47 -23.27 23.13
C SER A 344 -10.56 -24.29 21.99
N GLU A 345 -11.48 -25.24 22.10
CA GLU A 345 -11.74 -26.33 21.16
C GLU A 345 -12.53 -25.92 19.91
N GLN A 346 -13.02 -24.67 19.82
CA GLN A 346 -13.77 -24.18 18.66
C GLN A 346 -12.86 -24.08 17.42
N PRO A 347 -13.12 -24.82 16.32
CA PRO A 347 -12.43 -24.58 15.07
C PRO A 347 -12.85 -23.23 14.50
N THR A 348 -11.88 -22.39 14.16
CA THR A 348 -12.05 -21.13 13.45
C THR A 348 -11.25 -21.17 12.15
N LYS A 349 -11.77 -20.51 11.11
CA LYS A 349 -11.17 -20.43 9.78
C LYS A 349 -11.00 -18.97 9.39
N LEU A 350 -9.77 -18.59 9.06
CA LEU A 350 -9.43 -17.28 8.53
C LEU A 350 -9.28 -17.38 7.01
N TYR A 351 -9.97 -16.52 6.27
CA TYR A 351 -9.96 -16.46 4.81
C TYR A 351 -9.03 -15.31 4.35
N CYS A 352 -7.91 -15.67 3.71
CA CYS A 352 -6.91 -14.73 3.19
C CYS A 352 -6.97 -14.66 1.66
N ALA A 353 -7.46 -13.53 1.12
CA ALA A 353 -7.40 -13.27 -0.32
C ALA A 353 -5.93 -13.26 -0.80
N THR A 354 -5.62 -14.04 -1.84
CA THR A 354 -4.25 -14.30 -2.29
C THR A 354 -4.16 -14.13 -3.81
N ASP A 355 -3.48 -13.08 -4.27
CA ASP A 355 -3.23 -12.86 -5.71
C ASP A 355 -2.31 -13.96 -6.29
N GLY A 356 -2.77 -14.57 -7.37
CA GLY A 356 -2.10 -15.66 -8.08
C GLY A 356 -1.18 -15.23 -9.22
N ARG A 357 -1.20 -13.95 -9.65
CA ARG A 357 -0.42 -13.47 -10.83
C ARG A 357 1.06 -13.86 -10.77
N GLN A 358 1.66 -13.68 -9.59
CA GLN A 358 3.08 -14.00 -9.30
C GLN A 358 3.31 -15.45 -8.84
N ARG A 359 2.25 -16.24 -8.62
CA ARG A 359 2.32 -17.62 -8.08
C ARG A 359 2.13 -18.69 -9.15
N LEU A 360 1.38 -18.38 -10.21
CA LEU A 360 1.26 -19.19 -11.41
C LEU A 360 2.57 -19.17 -12.21
N GLN A 361 2.87 -20.27 -12.90
CA GLN A 361 4.07 -20.46 -13.73
C GLN A 361 3.69 -21.07 -15.09
N PRO A 362 3.96 -20.42 -16.24
CA PRO A 362 4.48 -19.04 -16.33
C PRO A 362 3.54 -18.03 -15.65
N PRO A 363 4.06 -16.86 -15.22
CA PRO A 363 3.23 -15.79 -14.69
C PRO A 363 2.24 -15.29 -15.75
N LEU A 364 1.12 -14.73 -15.30
CA LEU A 364 0.17 -14.07 -16.20
C LEU A 364 0.77 -12.79 -16.78
N PRO A 365 0.31 -12.33 -17.96
CA PRO A 365 0.63 -11.00 -18.47
C PRO A 365 0.34 -9.92 -17.42
N GLU A 366 1.22 -8.93 -17.33
CA GLU A 366 1.17 -7.89 -16.30
C GLU A 366 -0.20 -7.18 -16.23
N GLY A 367 -0.71 -6.74 -17.38
CA GLY A 367 -2.03 -6.13 -17.52
C GLY A 367 -3.23 -7.09 -17.51
N TYR A 368 -3.10 -8.34 -17.03
CA TYR A 368 -4.21 -9.31 -17.04
C TYR A 368 -5.47 -8.75 -16.36
N PHE A 369 -6.57 -8.68 -17.12
CA PHE A 369 -7.79 -7.99 -16.74
C PHE A 369 -8.93 -8.95 -16.37
N GLY A 370 -8.98 -9.32 -15.09
CA GLY A 370 -9.99 -10.23 -14.53
C GLY A 370 -9.70 -10.51 -13.05
N ASN A 371 -10.14 -11.67 -12.55
CA ASN A 371 -9.87 -12.12 -11.20
C ASN A 371 -8.76 -13.16 -11.16
N VAL A 372 -7.74 -12.91 -10.35
CA VAL A 372 -6.68 -13.88 -10.03
C VAL A 372 -6.58 -14.11 -8.51
N ILE A 373 -7.66 -13.85 -7.77
CA ILE A 373 -7.75 -14.07 -6.33
C ILE A 373 -8.05 -15.54 -6.04
N PHE A 374 -7.01 -16.28 -5.66
CA PHE A 374 -7.15 -17.52 -4.90
C PHE A 374 -7.39 -17.22 -3.42
N THR A 375 -7.68 -18.23 -2.60
CA THR A 375 -7.87 -18.03 -1.15
C THR A 375 -7.08 -19.04 -0.34
N ALA A 376 -6.10 -18.57 0.43
CA ALA A 376 -5.53 -19.38 1.50
C ALA A 376 -6.51 -19.39 2.69
N THR A 377 -6.82 -20.55 3.27
CA THR A 377 -7.66 -20.64 4.47
C THR A 377 -6.98 -21.34 5.64
N PRO A 378 -6.09 -20.65 6.38
CA PRO A 378 -5.63 -21.12 7.69
C PRO A 378 -6.81 -21.47 8.61
N LEU A 379 -6.73 -22.65 9.23
CA LEU A 379 -7.77 -23.23 10.08
C LEU A 379 -7.10 -23.80 11.32
N ALA A 380 -7.59 -23.42 12.50
CA ALA A 380 -7.09 -23.90 13.78
C ALA A 380 -8.19 -23.86 14.85
N GLU A 381 -7.97 -24.60 15.94
CA GLU A 381 -8.73 -24.41 17.18
C GLU A 381 -8.42 -23.04 17.79
N ALA A 382 -9.43 -22.34 18.31
CA ALA A 382 -9.28 -20.98 18.82
C ALA A 382 -8.29 -20.89 20.00
N GLY A 383 -8.09 -21.96 20.76
CA GLY A 383 -7.05 -22.08 21.78
C GLY A 383 -5.64 -21.90 21.21
N LYS A 384 -5.35 -22.50 20.04
CA LYS A 384 -4.07 -22.33 19.32
C LYS A 384 -3.92 -20.96 18.64
N VAL A 385 -5.04 -20.31 18.30
CA VAL A 385 -5.03 -18.92 17.80
C VAL A 385 -4.81 -17.92 18.94
N THR A 386 -5.20 -18.27 20.17
CA THR A 386 -5.17 -17.37 21.33
C THR A 386 -4.00 -17.59 22.29
N SER A 387 -3.34 -18.76 22.26
CA SER A 387 -2.11 -19.07 23.02
C SER A 387 -1.01 -18.03 22.81
N GLY A 388 -0.63 -17.76 21.56
CA GLY A 388 0.46 -16.85 21.23
C GLY A 388 0.45 -16.36 19.79
N LEU A 389 1.09 -15.21 19.57
CA LEU A 389 1.16 -14.57 18.24
C LEU A 389 1.92 -15.45 17.22
N ALA A 390 2.95 -16.19 17.68
CA ALA A 390 3.75 -17.07 16.85
C ALA A 390 2.96 -18.29 16.32
N ASP A 391 2.09 -18.88 17.14
CA ASP A 391 1.27 -20.05 16.76
C ASP A 391 0.31 -19.69 15.62
N GLY A 392 -0.41 -18.57 15.77
CA GLY A 392 -1.28 -18.02 14.72
C GLY A 392 -0.49 -17.63 13.46
N ALA A 393 0.66 -16.97 13.63
CA ALA A 393 1.49 -16.55 12.49
C ALA A 393 2.05 -17.75 11.70
N ALA A 394 2.38 -18.86 12.37
CA ALA A 394 2.81 -20.09 11.73
C ALA A 394 1.70 -20.74 10.90
N VAL A 395 0.50 -20.91 11.46
CA VAL A 395 -0.64 -21.50 10.74
C VAL A 395 -1.02 -20.65 9.51
N ILE A 396 -0.95 -19.31 9.63
CA ILE A 396 -1.21 -18.40 8.51
C ILE A 396 -0.11 -18.47 7.45
N GLN A 397 1.16 -18.46 7.86
CA GLN A 397 2.28 -18.49 6.92
C GLN A 397 2.32 -19.81 6.13
N GLU A 398 2.15 -20.95 6.79
CA GLU A 398 2.08 -22.27 6.12
C GLU A 398 0.95 -22.32 5.08
N ALA A 399 -0.23 -21.78 5.40
CA ALA A 399 -1.35 -21.71 4.46
C ALA A 399 -1.09 -20.78 3.27
N LEU A 400 -0.29 -19.72 3.44
CA LEU A 400 0.10 -18.80 2.36
C LEU A 400 1.24 -19.36 1.48
N ASP A 401 2.14 -20.14 2.06
CA ASP A 401 3.27 -20.75 1.35
C ASP A 401 2.82 -21.96 0.52
N ARG A 402 1.77 -22.66 0.97
CA ARG A 402 1.12 -23.77 0.24
C ARG A 402 0.55 -23.35 -1.13
N MET A 403 0.19 -22.07 -1.32
CA MET A 403 -0.42 -21.54 -2.55
C MET A 403 0.60 -21.35 -3.69
N ASN A 404 1.32 -22.40 -4.09
CA ASN A 404 2.21 -22.39 -5.26
C ASN A 404 1.44 -22.65 -6.58
N ASP A 405 2.12 -22.62 -7.74
CA ASP A 405 1.52 -22.88 -9.06
C ASP A 405 0.69 -24.17 -9.08
N SER A 406 1.26 -25.29 -8.61
CA SER A 406 0.59 -26.59 -8.58
C SER A 406 -0.72 -26.55 -7.78
N TYR A 407 -0.71 -25.90 -6.62
CA TYR A 407 -1.90 -25.71 -5.79
C TYR A 407 -2.94 -24.81 -6.48
N CYS A 408 -2.49 -23.72 -7.11
CA CYS A 408 -3.36 -22.79 -7.83
C CYS A 408 -4.01 -23.44 -9.06
N ARG A 409 -3.25 -24.20 -9.86
CA ARG A 409 -3.79 -24.94 -11.02
C ARG A 409 -4.73 -26.07 -10.60
N SER A 410 -4.38 -26.79 -9.52
CA SER A 410 -5.27 -27.77 -8.91
C SER A 410 -6.60 -27.15 -8.43
N ALA A 411 -6.58 -25.91 -7.94
CA ALA A 411 -7.80 -25.20 -7.52
C ALA A 411 -8.70 -24.84 -8.71
N LEU A 412 -8.14 -24.45 -9.86
CA LEU A 412 -8.93 -24.20 -11.09
C LEU A 412 -9.67 -25.46 -11.54
N ASP A 413 -8.98 -26.60 -11.58
CA ASP A 413 -9.54 -27.91 -11.91
C ASP A 413 -10.56 -28.40 -10.88
N TYR A 414 -10.30 -28.18 -9.59
CA TYR A 414 -11.25 -28.50 -8.52
C TYR A 414 -12.56 -27.74 -8.71
N LEU A 415 -12.49 -26.45 -9.07
CA LEU A 415 -13.65 -25.61 -9.33
C LEU A 415 -14.42 -26.04 -10.59
N GLU A 416 -13.74 -26.49 -11.65
CA GLU A 416 -14.40 -26.97 -12.88
C GLU A 416 -15.28 -28.20 -12.63
N LEU A 417 -14.94 -29.02 -11.64
CA LEU A 417 -15.70 -30.21 -11.24
C LEU A 417 -16.84 -29.92 -10.24
N GLN A 418 -17.14 -28.66 -9.94
CA GLN A 418 -18.21 -28.31 -8.98
C GLN A 418 -19.56 -28.20 -9.68
N PRO A 419 -20.63 -28.86 -9.15
CA PRO A 419 -21.95 -28.84 -9.78
C PRO A 419 -22.67 -27.49 -9.68
N ASP A 420 -22.24 -26.62 -8.76
CA ASP A 420 -22.71 -25.23 -8.64
C ASP A 420 -21.61 -24.36 -8.01
N LEU A 421 -20.97 -23.52 -8.83
CA LEU A 421 -19.99 -22.53 -8.34
C LEU A 421 -20.63 -21.46 -7.44
N SER A 422 -21.94 -21.22 -7.53
CA SER A 422 -22.62 -20.22 -6.73
C SER A 422 -22.77 -20.60 -5.26
N ALA A 423 -22.82 -21.90 -4.95
CA ALA A 423 -22.73 -22.42 -3.58
C ALA A 423 -21.37 -22.11 -2.91
N LEU A 424 -20.32 -21.83 -3.70
CA LEU A 424 -18.97 -21.49 -3.22
C LEU A 424 -18.70 -19.98 -3.12
N VAL A 425 -19.63 -19.13 -3.57
CA VAL A 425 -19.50 -17.67 -3.51
C VAL A 425 -19.45 -17.19 -2.07
N ARG A 426 -18.36 -16.51 -1.71
CA ARG A 426 -18.11 -16.04 -0.35
C ARG A 426 -19.07 -14.91 0.04
N GLY A 427 -19.66 -15.02 1.23
CA GLY A 427 -20.67 -14.06 1.71
C GLY A 427 -20.82 -14.03 3.24
N ALA A 428 -21.93 -13.46 3.73
CA ALA A 428 -22.20 -13.31 5.16
C ALA A 428 -22.10 -14.63 5.95
N HIS A 429 -22.47 -15.76 5.33
CA HIS A 429 -22.41 -17.08 5.97
C HIS A 429 -20.96 -17.57 6.18
N THR A 430 -20.01 -17.08 5.37
CA THR A 430 -18.61 -17.50 5.31
C THR A 430 -17.75 -16.79 6.37
N PHE A 431 -17.98 -15.49 6.55
CA PHE A 431 -17.14 -14.61 7.38
C PHE A 431 -17.63 -14.43 8.83
N ARG A 432 -18.91 -14.73 9.11
CA ARG A 432 -19.49 -14.65 10.46
C ARG A 432 -18.76 -15.52 11.47
N CYS A 433 -18.86 -15.13 12.74
CA CYS A 433 -18.44 -15.91 13.91
C CYS A 433 -18.80 -17.42 13.77
N PRO A 434 -17.84 -18.37 13.94
CA PRO A 434 -16.49 -18.21 14.51
C PRO A 434 -15.39 -17.72 13.53
N ASN A 435 -15.71 -17.55 12.25
CA ASN A 435 -14.73 -17.38 11.16
C ASN A 435 -14.38 -15.90 10.91
N LEU A 436 -13.39 -15.62 10.06
CA LEU A 436 -12.92 -14.27 9.76
C LEU A 436 -12.43 -14.20 8.31
N GLY A 437 -12.65 -13.08 7.62
CA GLY A 437 -12.02 -12.76 6.33
C GLY A 437 -11.11 -11.55 6.49
N LEU A 438 -9.89 -11.63 5.97
CA LEU A 438 -8.93 -10.53 5.96
C LEU A 438 -8.37 -10.33 4.56
N THR A 439 -8.66 -9.18 3.96
CA THR A 439 -8.20 -8.80 2.63
C THR A 439 -7.13 -7.72 2.75
N SER A 440 -5.95 -7.94 2.16
CA SER A 440 -4.86 -6.95 2.18
C SER A 440 -4.88 -6.09 0.93
N TRP A 441 -4.97 -4.77 1.11
CA TRP A 441 -4.78 -3.77 0.04
C TRP A 441 -3.37 -3.14 0.10
N VAL A 442 -2.48 -3.67 0.94
CA VAL A 442 -1.15 -3.07 1.24
C VAL A 442 -0.20 -3.02 0.04
N ARG A 443 -0.35 -3.93 -0.93
CA ARG A 443 0.42 -3.94 -2.19
C ARG A 443 -0.38 -3.45 -3.40
N LEU A 444 -1.56 -2.89 -3.17
CA LEU A 444 -2.40 -2.35 -4.24
C LEU A 444 -2.07 -0.85 -4.43
N PRO A 445 -2.00 -0.34 -5.68
CA PRO A 445 -1.65 1.07 -5.98
C PRO A 445 -2.83 2.03 -5.73
N ILE A 446 -3.43 1.96 -4.53
CA ILE A 446 -4.66 2.68 -4.16
C ILE A 446 -4.49 4.19 -3.98
N HIS A 447 -3.25 4.67 -3.92
CA HIS A 447 -2.93 6.08 -3.69
C HIS A 447 -2.37 6.78 -4.93
N ASP A 448 -2.32 6.10 -6.08
CA ASP A 448 -1.65 6.57 -7.31
C ASP A 448 -2.62 7.22 -8.31
N ALA A 449 -3.94 7.18 -8.03
CA ALA A 449 -4.99 7.81 -8.82
C ALA A 449 -4.94 9.36 -8.72
N ASP A 450 -4.00 9.99 -9.43
CA ASP A 450 -3.89 11.45 -9.55
C ASP A 450 -4.42 11.92 -10.90
N PHE A 451 -5.65 12.46 -10.88
CA PHE A 451 -6.36 12.95 -12.06
C PHE A 451 -5.82 14.27 -12.65
N GLY A 452 -4.67 14.75 -12.16
CA GLY A 452 -4.11 16.07 -12.44
C GLY A 452 -4.45 17.13 -11.39
N TRP A 453 -4.86 16.70 -10.19
CA TRP A 453 -5.30 17.57 -9.08
C TRP A 453 -4.74 17.15 -7.71
N GLY A 454 -3.80 16.20 -7.68
CA GLY A 454 -3.18 15.67 -6.48
C GLY A 454 -3.69 14.27 -6.12
N ARG A 455 -2.80 13.49 -5.51
CA ARG A 455 -3.06 12.14 -5.00
C ARG A 455 -4.11 12.12 -3.86
N PRO A 456 -4.88 11.04 -3.70
CA PRO A 456 -5.88 10.93 -2.62
C PRO A 456 -5.24 10.95 -1.23
N VAL A 457 -5.88 11.65 -0.29
CA VAL A 457 -5.46 11.71 1.13
C VAL A 457 -5.90 10.46 1.92
N PHE A 458 -6.85 9.71 1.38
CA PHE A 458 -7.30 8.41 1.87
C PHE A 458 -7.92 7.63 0.70
N MET A 459 -7.69 6.32 0.67
CA MET A 459 -8.47 5.37 -0.12
C MET A 459 -8.81 4.16 0.78
N GLY A 460 -10.08 3.74 0.76
CA GLY A 460 -10.55 2.59 1.52
C GLY A 460 -11.88 2.02 1.00
N PRO A 461 -12.38 0.93 1.60
CA PRO A 461 -13.65 0.34 1.20
C PRO A 461 -14.81 1.31 1.50
N GLY A 462 -15.79 1.42 0.61
CA GLY A 462 -16.97 2.28 0.78
C GLY A 462 -18.05 1.70 1.71
N GLY A 463 -17.74 0.62 2.42
CA GLY A 463 -18.64 -0.04 3.36
C GLY A 463 -18.30 -1.52 3.54
N ILE A 464 -18.33 -2.02 4.78
CA ILE A 464 -18.13 -3.46 5.06
C ILE A 464 -19.49 -4.14 5.24
N ALA A 465 -19.87 -4.98 4.28
CA ALA A 465 -21.20 -5.59 4.21
C ALA A 465 -21.43 -6.76 5.19
N TYR A 466 -20.37 -7.38 5.72
CA TYR A 466 -20.45 -8.66 6.45
C TYR A 466 -19.73 -8.62 7.80
N GLU A 467 -20.33 -9.21 8.83
CA GLU A 467 -19.68 -9.47 10.13
C GLU A 467 -18.49 -10.39 9.92
N GLY A 468 -17.36 -10.08 10.57
CA GLY A 468 -16.12 -10.83 10.42
C GLY A 468 -15.44 -10.65 9.07
N LEU A 469 -15.72 -9.58 8.32
CA LEU A 469 -14.89 -9.15 7.19
C LEU A 469 -14.03 -7.94 7.59
N ALA A 470 -12.75 -7.98 7.20
CA ALA A 470 -11.75 -6.97 7.51
C ALA A 470 -10.83 -6.67 6.31
N PHE A 471 -10.30 -5.45 6.28
CA PHE A 471 -9.39 -4.93 5.27
C PHE A 471 -8.13 -4.36 5.92
N VAL A 472 -6.95 -4.67 5.38
CA VAL A 472 -5.68 -4.02 5.76
C VAL A 472 -5.33 -2.98 4.70
N LEU A 473 -5.27 -1.71 5.11
CA LEU A 473 -5.00 -0.56 4.25
C LEU A 473 -3.58 -0.03 4.49
N PRO A 474 -2.81 0.30 3.43
CA PRO A 474 -1.57 1.05 3.55
C PRO A 474 -1.83 2.51 3.93
N SER A 475 -0.81 3.19 4.46
CA SER A 475 -0.87 4.62 4.79
C SER A 475 -0.57 5.50 3.58
N ALA A 476 -1.45 6.46 3.28
CA ALA A 476 -1.27 7.46 2.22
C ALA A 476 0.03 8.26 2.36
N ASN A 477 0.50 8.47 3.60
CA ASN A 477 1.63 9.35 3.92
C ASN A 477 3.01 8.67 3.83
N LYS A 478 3.11 7.44 3.29
CA LYS A 478 4.31 6.58 3.30
C LYS A 478 4.97 6.42 4.70
N ASP A 479 4.23 6.61 5.80
CA ASP A 479 4.75 6.59 7.19
C ASP A 479 5.05 5.18 7.76
N GLY A 480 4.82 4.13 6.97
CA GLY A 480 5.04 2.72 7.35
C GLY A 480 4.04 2.17 8.39
N SER A 481 2.92 2.87 8.61
CA SER A 481 1.77 2.37 9.39
C SER A 481 0.76 1.62 8.51
N LEU A 482 -0.09 0.83 9.15
CA LEU A 482 -1.18 0.08 8.51
C LEU A 482 -2.49 0.31 9.28
N SER A 483 -3.59 0.46 8.57
CA SER A 483 -4.93 0.58 9.17
C SER A 483 -5.74 -0.70 8.94
N ILE A 484 -6.40 -1.20 9.99
CA ILE A 484 -7.31 -2.35 9.91
C ILE A 484 -8.74 -1.81 9.97
N ALA A 485 -9.49 -1.88 8.88
CA ALA A 485 -10.93 -1.60 8.88
C ALA A 485 -11.71 -2.90 9.01
N ILE A 486 -12.64 -3.02 9.96
CA ILE A 486 -13.29 -4.30 10.31
C ILE A 486 -14.75 -4.13 10.74
N SER A 487 -15.59 -5.10 10.39
CA SER A 487 -16.96 -5.24 10.89
C SER A 487 -17.08 -6.41 11.86
N LEU A 488 -17.68 -6.18 13.04
CA LEU A 488 -17.97 -7.19 14.07
C LEU A 488 -19.39 -6.95 14.63
N GLN A 489 -19.93 -7.91 15.37
CA GLN A 489 -21.09 -7.63 16.24
C GLN A 489 -20.69 -6.57 17.28
N ALA A 490 -21.58 -5.64 17.61
CA ALA A 490 -21.26 -4.47 18.45
C ALA A 490 -20.65 -4.87 19.82
N GLU A 491 -21.20 -5.90 20.47
CA GLU A 491 -20.71 -6.45 21.74
C GLU A 491 -19.28 -7.02 21.66
N HIS A 492 -18.85 -7.45 20.46
CA HIS A 492 -17.48 -7.90 20.20
C HIS A 492 -16.56 -6.74 19.82
N MET A 493 -17.07 -5.71 19.11
CA MET A 493 -16.29 -4.54 18.75
C MET A 493 -15.74 -3.82 19.99
N GLU A 494 -16.56 -3.63 21.03
CA GLU A 494 -16.14 -2.94 22.27
C GLU A 494 -15.00 -3.65 23.03
N LYS A 495 -14.86 -4.98 22.85
CA LYS A 495 -13.71 -5.74 23.36
C LYS A 495 -12.53 -5.64 22.39
N PHE A 496 -12.78 -5.77 21.09
CA PHE A 496 -11.75 -5.71 20.04
C PHE A 496 -11.01 -4.35 20.04
N ARG A 497 -11.73 -3.24 20.22
CA ARG A 497 -11.20 -1.87 20.39
C ARG A 497 -10.05 -1.78 21.39
N LYS A 498 -10.08 -2.61 22.44
CA LYS A 498 -9.07 -2.66 23.49
C LYS A 498 -7.97 -3.67 23.17
N LEU A 499 -8.39 -4.91 22.90
CA LEU A 499 -7.50 -6.05 22.65
C LEU A 499 -6.49 -5.78 21.53
N ILE A 500 -6.90 -5.08 20.47
CA ILE A 500 -6.03 -4.78 19.33
C ILE A 500 -4.80 -3.91 19.69
N PHE A 501 -4.84 -3.18 20.81
CA PHE A 501 -3.74 -2.36 21.33
C PHE A 501 -3.12 -2.92 22.62
N GLU A 502 -3.94 -3.41 23.55
CA GLU A 502 -3.50 -3.97 24.84
C GLU A 502 -2.54 -5.15 24.65
N VAL A 503 -2.83 -6.05 23.71
CA VAL A 503 -2.01 -7.24 23.41
C VAL A 503 -0.64 -6.89 22.80
N ILE A 504 -0.46 -5.67 22.30
CA ILE A 504 0.85 -5.15 21.87
C ILE A 504 1.68 -4.65 23.07
N GLY A 505 1.05 -4.48 24.24
CA GLY A 505 1.67 -4.05 25.50
C GLY A 505 1.59 -2.56 25.76
N ILE A 506 0.48 -1.89 25.41
CA ILE A 506 0.24 -0.48 25.81
C ILE A 506 -0.36 -0.44 27.22
N ASN A 507 0.49 -0.37 28.23
CA ASN A 507 0.05 0.00 29.58
C ASN A 507 -0.15 1.51 29.62
N ASN A 508 -1.41 1.98 29.54
CA ASN A 508 -1.76 3.39 29.78
C ASN A 508 -1.72 3.75 31.29
N GLU A 509 -0.63 3.42 31.99
CA GLU A 509 -0.48 3.75 33.41
C GLU A 509 0.99 3.92 33.86
N GLU A 510 1.70 4.88 33.28
CA GLU A 510 2.92 5.45 33.91
C GLU A 510 2.52 6.63 34.81
N LYS A 511 2.35 6.35 36.10
CA LYS A 511 2.31 7.40 37.14
C LYS A 511 3.74 7.87 37.42
N PRO A 512 4.04 9.18 37.47
CA PRO A 512 5.32 9.67 37.95
C PRO A 512 5.48 9.34 39.44
N GLU A 513 6.62 8.76 39.82
CA GLU A 513 6.99 8.66 41.24
C GLU A 513 7.43 10.03 41.76
N GLU A 514 6.87 10.46 42.89
CA GLU A 514 7.37 11.64 43.61
C GLU A 514 8.66 11.29 44.35
N GLN A 515 9.79 11.84 43.90
CA GLN A 515 11.03 11.87 44.68
C GLN A 515 11.29 13.29 45.20
N GLY A 516 11.58 13.39 46.50
CA GLY A 516 11.49 14.64 47.26
C GLY A 516 12.52 15.71 46.86
N VAL A 517 12.06 16.96 46.82
CA VAL A 517 12.92 18.13 46.58
C VAL A 517 13.83 18.37 47.79
N SER A 518 15.14 18.43 47.55
CA SER A 518 16.11 19.10 48.43
C SER A 518 16.85 20.19 47.66
N SER A 519 17.25 21.26 48.35
CA SER A 519 17.58 22.54 47.73
C SER A 519 19.08 22.75 47.49
N SER A 520 19.43 23.11 46.25
CA SER A 520 20.67 23.85 45.95
C SER A 520 20.52 24.67 44.65
N SER A 521 21.38 25.68 44.49
CA SER A 521 21.31 26.71 43.44
C SER A 521 21.66 26.19 42.03
N PRO A 522 21.11 26.78 40.95
CA PRO A 522 21.28 26.27 39.59
C PRO A 522 22.70 26.51 39.01
N PRO A 523 23.35 25.48 38.44
CA PRO A 523 24.47 25.65 37.51
C PRO A 523 24.02 26.31 36.19
N PRO A 524 24.94 26.87 35.38
CA PRO A 524 24.59 27.64 34.19
C PRO A 524 23.96 26.80 33.08
N LEU A 525 22.96 27.38 32.41
CA LEU A 525 22.23 26.82 31.28
C LEU A 525 23.17 26.48 30.10
N LYS A 526 23.55 25.21 29.93
CA LYS A 526 24.02 24.73 28.63
C LYS A 526 22.89 24.89 27.61
N ARG A 527 23.15 25.65 26.55
CA ARG A 527 22.17 26.09 25.54
C ARG A 527 21.47 24.87 24.90
N ARG A 528 20.13 24.91 24.82
CA ARG A 528 19.36 23.98 23.96
C ARG A 528 19.85 24.12 22.51
N GLY A 529 20.07 23.00 21.83
CA GLY A 529 20.85 22.90 20.59
C GLY A 529 20.19 23.50 19.34
N GLY A 530 20.19 24.83 19.22
CA GLY A 530 20.07 25.55 17.95
C GLY A 530 21.43 25.75 17.27
N GLY A 531 22.34 24.78 17.39
CA GLY A 531 23.76 24.94 17.04
C GLY A 531 24.02 25.11 15.54
N ARG A 532 24.99 25.97 15.22
CA ARG A 532 25.73 25.88 13.95
C ARG A 532 26.50 24.55 13.98
N ARG A 533 26.51 23.80 12.88
CA ARG A 533 27.31 22.57 12.76
C ARG A 533 28.52 22.85 11.86
N SER A 534 29.62 22.16 12.14
CA SER A 534 30.85 22.23 11.35
C SER A 534 30.75 21.27 10.17
N TRP A 535 31.09 21.73 8.97
CA TRP A 535 31.13 20.94 7.75
C TRP A 535 32.48 21.18 7.06
N VAL A 536 32.96 20.20 6.30
CA VAL A 536 33.87 20.51 5.19
C VAL A 536 33.00 20.82 3.98
N ARG A 537 33.20 21.98 3.36
CA ARG A 537 32.74 22.23 2.00
C ARG A 537 33.84 21.83 1.03
N VAL A 538 33.49 21.14 -0.05
CA VAL A 538 34.33 20.94 -1.24
C VAL A 538 33.62 21.59 -2.42
N ASP A 539 34.30 22.47 -3.12
CA ASP A 539 33.80 23.22 -4.29
C ASP A 539 34.01 22.42 -5.59
N ALA A 540 32.98 22.33 -6.43
CA ALA A 540 32.99 21.50 -7.64
C ALA A 540 33.89 22.04 -8.76
N ALA A 541 34.01 23.37 -8.88
CA ALA A 541 34.74 24.00 -9.96
C ALA A 541 36.26 24.02 -9.72
N THR A 542 36.68 24.14 -8.46
CA THR A 542 38.07 24.33 -8.05
C THR A 542 38.67 23.16 -7.29
N GLY A 543 37.85 22.23 -6.77
CA GLY A 543 38.28 21.22 -5.82
C GLY A 543 38.73 21.78 -4.46
N ALA A 544 38.56 23.08 -4.21
CA ALA A 544 38.99 23.70 -2.95
C ALA A 544 38.15 23.17 -1.79
N SER A 545 38.80 22.82 -0.67
CA SER A 545 38.13 22.37 0.55
C SER A 545 38.34 23.34 1.71
N GLU A 546 37.27 23.69 2.40
CA GLU A 546 37.28 24.62 3.54
C GLU A 546 36.34 24.17 4.66
N ALA A 547 36.62 24.58 5.90
CA ALA A 547 35.75 24.31 7.05
C ALA A 547 34.71 25.43 7.20
N VAL A 548 33.43 25.09 7.07
CA VAL A 548 32.31 26.05 7.13
C VAL A 548 31.34 25.71 8.26
N GLU A 549 30.90 26.74 8.99
CA GLU A 549 29.85 26.60 9.99
C GLU A 549 28.48 27.00 9.42
N VAL A 550 27.60 26.00 9.20
CA VAL A 550 26.26 26.24 8.66
C VAL A 550 25.18 25.80 9.65
N ALA A 551 24.18 26.67 9.84
CA ALA A 551 23.02 26.38 10.67
C ALA A 551 21.97 25.59 9.87
N LYS A 552 21.33 24.59 10.50
CA LYS A 552 20.31 23.74 9.87
C LYS A 552 19.17 24.53 9.17
N PRO A 553 18.61 25.63 9.74
CA PRO A 553 17.61 26.45 9.05
C PRO A 553 18.14 27.33 7.90
N ALA A 554 19.46 27.38 7.66
CA ALA A 554 20.04 27.97 6.46
C ALA A 554 20.12 26.93 5.33
N LEU A 555 20.58 25.70 5.62
CA LEU A 555 20.60 24.59 4.67
C LEU A 555 19.19 24.31 4.12
N MET A 556 18.18 24.21 5.01
CA MET A 556 16.78 24.02 4.61
C MET A 556 16.31 25.05 3.58
N ARG A 557 16.63 26.34 3.78
CA ARG A 557 16.17 27.43 2.89
C ARG A 557 17.02 27.59 1.63
N ARG A 558 18.29 27.17 1.63
CA ARG A 558 19.19 27.27 0.47
C ARG A 558 18.97 26.12 -0.53
N LEU A 559 18.60 24.94 -0.04
CA LEU A 559 18.55 23.69 -0.80
C LEU A 559 17.12 23.07 -0.85
N ASP A 560 16.12 23.81 -0.37
CA ASP A 560 14.73 23.38 -0.15
C ASP A 560 14.55 22.04 0.60
N LEU A 561 15.52 21.70 1.45
CA LEU A 561 15.54 20.42 2.15
C LEU A 561 14.55 20.43 3.33
N PRO A 562 13.57 19.50 3.38
CA PRO A 562 12.62 19.43 4.48
C PRO A 562 13.31 19.00 5.78
N ALA A 563 12.80 19.50 6.91
CA ALA A 563 13.43 19.32 8.22
C ALA A 563 13.64 17.86 8.68
N ARG A 564 12.99 16.90 8.01
CA ARG A 564 13.09 15.45 8.24
C ARG A 564 14.35 14.84 7.60
N ASP A 565 14.73 15.26 6.40
CA ASP A 565 15.84 14.68 5.64
C ASP A 565 17.16 15.05 6.34
N LEU A 566 17.29 16.32 6.75
CA LEU A 566 18.36 16.80 7.62
C LEU A 566 18.34 16.22 9.06
N ARG A 567 17.45 15.28 9.41
CA ARG A 567 17.59 14.48 10.65
C ARG A 567 18.47 13.25 10.42
N LEU A 568 18.49 12.67 9.21
CA LEU A 568 19.32 11.50 8.90
C LEU A 568 20.80 11.78 9.17
N LEU A 569 21.24 12.99 8.81
CA LEU A 569 22.60 13.47 9.07
C LEU A 569 22.86 13.81 10.55
N ASP A 570 21.84 13.90 11.42
CA ASP A 570 22.01 14.36 12.79
C ASP A 570 22.71 13.30 13.68
N PRO A 571 23.92 13.57 14.20
CA PRO A 571 24.77 12.59 14.88
C PRO A 571 24.35 12.27 16.31
N LEU A 572 23.40 13.03 16.88
CA LEU A 572 22.75 12.68 18.15
C LEU A 572 21.76 11.50 17.99
N PHE A 573 21.56 11.02 16.75
CA PHE A 573 20.65 9.93 16.42
C PHE A 573 21.35 8.87 15.57
N VAL A 574 21.16 7.60 15.94
CA VAL A 574 21.60 6.44 15.16
C VAL A 574 20.54 6.15 14.10
N TYR A 575 20.55 6.92 13.01
CA TYR A 575 19.77 6.62 11.82
C TYR A 575 20.45 5.52 10.97
N PRO A 576 19.68 4.60 10.37
CA PRO A 576 20.22 3.63 9.41
C PRO A 576 20.78 4.34 8.17
N SER A 577 21.62 3.64 7.41
CA SER A 577 22.12 4.15 6.13
C SER A 577 20.96 4.49 5.19
N ALA A 578 21.10 5.60 4.47
CA ALA A 578 20.09 6.16 3.57
C ALA A 578 20.69 7.04 2.46
N ILE A 579 20.09 7.00 1.26
CA ILE A 579 20.37 7.90 0.13
C ILE A 579 19.03 8.55 -0.28
N LEU A 580 19.02 9.87 -0.52
CA LEU A 580 17.81 10.57 -0.96
C LEU A 580 18.12 11.56 -2.08
N GLY A 581 17.53 11.35 -3.25
CA GLY A 581 17.41 12.37 -4.29
C GLY A 581 16.43 13.49 -3.91
N ARG A 582 16.78 14.72 -4.30
CA ARG A 582 15.91 15.92 -4.28
C ARG A 582 16.38 16.89 -5.36
N GLU A 583 15.42 17.57 -5.97
CA GLU A 583 15.50 18.74 -6.87
C GLU A 583 16.76 19.62 -6.83
N ARG A 584 17.38 19.82 -5.65
CA ARG A 584 18.59 20.66 -5.50
C ARG A 584 19.74 20.00 -4.74
N ALA A 585 19.59 18.78 -4.24
CA ALA A 585 20.61 18.11 -3.42
C ALA A 585 20.38 16.59 -3.25
N VAL A 586 21.45 15.80 -3.28
CA VAL A 586 21.44 14.43 -2.74
C VAL A 586 21.79 14.48 -1.26
N VAL A 587 21.04 13.78 -0.41
CA VAL A 587 21.30 13.67 1.03
C VAL A 587 21.71 12.24 1.38
N CYS A 588 22.96 12.06 1.81
CA CYS A 588 23.54 10.74 2.07
C CYS A 588 23.93 10.58 3.55
N ASN A 589 23.40 9.55 4.19
CA ASN A 589 23.90 9.00 5.46
C ASN A 589 24.41 7.59 5.16
N LEU A 590 25.72 7.42 4.93
CA LEU A 590 26.32 6.15 4.55
C LEU A 590 27.41 5.77 5.56
N GLU A 591 27.01 5.00 6.58
CA GLU A 591 27.86 4.53 7.69
C GLU A 591 28.61 5.65 8.45
N ARG A 592 29.81 6.03 8.00
CA ARG A 592 30.63 7.11 8.58
C ARG A 592 30.56 8.41 7.79
N ILE A 593 30.14 8.37 6.52
CA ILE A 593 30.00 9.54 5.66
C ILE A 593 28.59 10.10 5.79
N ARG A 594 28.50 11.39 6.10
CA ARG A 594 27.25 12.14 6.24
C ARG A 594 27.38 13.42 5.45
N CYS A 595 26.76 13.48 4.27
CA CYS A 595 26.92 14.62 3.38
C CYS A 595 25.62 15.08 2.72
N ILE A 596 25.68 16.31 2.22
CA ILE A 596 24.73 16.90 1.28
C ILE A 596 25.53 17.24 0.03
N ILE A 597 25.16 16.65 -1.10
CA ILE A 597 25.81 16.85 -2.40
C ILE A 597 24.91 17.75 -3.24
N THR A 598 25.48 18.74 -3.93
CA THR A 598 24.80 19.62 -4.87
C THR A 598 25.62 19.70 -6.17
N ALA A 599 25.10 20.27 -7.24
CA ALA A 599 25.85 20.48 -8.49
C ALA A 599 27.13 21.34 -8.33
N ASP A 600 27.20 22.19 -7.29
CA ASP A 600 28.27 23.19 -7.11
C ASP A 600 29.18 22.92 -5.90
N GLU A 601 28.67 22.24 -4.87
CA GLU A 601 29.40 21.97 -3.63
C GLU A 601 28.93 20.67 -2.95
N ALA A 602 29.88 19.94 -2.35
CA ALA A 602 29.61 18.87 -1.40
C ALA A 602 29.86 19.37 0.03
N LEU A 603 28.95 19.06 0.94
CA LEU A 603 28.99 19.46 2.35
C LEU A 603 29.06 18.21 3.22
N ILE A 604 30.23 17.91 3.76
CA ILE A 604 30.48 16.74 4.59
C ILE A 604 30.45 17.14 6.06
N LEU A 605 29.56 16.55 6.85
CA LEU A 605 29.41 16.88 8.27
C LEU A 605 30.64 16.42 9.07
N ARG A 606 31.22 17.33 9.86
CA ARG A 606 32.17 16.99 10.91
C ARG A 606 31.43 16.89 12.24
N ASP A 607 31.66 15.82 12.99
CA ASP A 607 31.29 15.77 14.41
C ASP A 607 32.44 15.20 15.27
N PRO A 608 33.14 16.06 16.06
CA PRO A 608 34.15 15.62 17.01
C PRO A 608 33.57 15.10 18.34
N ASP A 609 32.31 15.39 18.66
CA ASP A 609 31.72 15.22 20.00
C ASP A 609 31.00 13.86 20.19
N VAL A 610 30.98 12.98 19.19
CA VAL A 610 30.38 11.63 19.30
C VAL A 610 31.22 10.74 20.21
N ALA A 611 30.71 10.51 21.42
CA ALA A 611 31.34 9.68 22.45
C ALA A 611 31.71 8.28 21.91
N GLY A 612 33.01 8.01 21.80
CA GLY A 612 33.56 6.72 21.37
C GLY A 612 33.76 6.54 19.86
N GLY A 613 33.50 7.54 19.01
CA GLY A 613 33.62 7.38 17.54
C GLY A 613 34.15 8.58 16.74
N GLY A 614 34.38 9.74 17.38
CA GLY A 614 34.76 10.99 16.68
C GLY A 614 36.00 10.88 15.79
N ALA A 615 37.12 10.35 16.31
CA ALA A 615 38.40 10.31 15.59
C ALA A 615 38.37 9.47 14.29
N GLU A 616 37.72 8.30 14.31
CA GLU A 616 37.55 7.45 13.12
C GLU A 616 36.63 8.11 12.07
N THR A 617 35.65 8.89 12.54
CA THR A 617 34.69 9.59 11.68
C THR A 617 35.35 10.81 11.04
N GLU A 618 36.17 11.57 11.78
CA GLU A 618 36.99 12.65 11.23
C GLU A 618 38.04 12.12 10.23
N GLU A 619 38.65 10.98 10.51
CA GLU A 619 39.55 10.28 9.58
C GLU A 619 38.81 9.82 8.30
N ALA A 620 37.59 9.30 8.41
CA ALA A 620 36.76 8.94 7.25
C ALA A 620 36.38 10.17 6.40
N VAL A 621 35.98 11.27 7.04
CA VAL A 621 35.70 12.55 6.36
C VAL A 621 36.96 13.09 5.67
N ARG A 622 38.12 13.00 6.32
CA ARG A 622 39.41 13.43 5.74
C ARG A 622 39.80 12.60 4.50
N ARG A 623 39.56 11.28 4.51
CA ARG A 623 39.79 10.40 3.35
C ARG A 623 38.82 10.70 2.22
N TYR A 624 37.52 10.81 2.51
CA TYR A 624 36.50 11.19 1.53
C TYR A 624 36.85 12.51 0.82
N VAL A 625 37.23 13.53 1.59
CA VAL A 625 37.61 14.84 1.02
C VAL A 625 38.84 14.73 0.13
N ALA A 626 39.90 14.04 0.59
CA ALA A 626 41.12 13.88 -0.20
C ALA A 626 40.90 13.09 -1.50
N GLU A 627 40.05 12.05 -1.47
CA GLU A 627 39.75 11.22 -2.64
C GLU A 627 38.81 11.93 -3.62
N LEU A 628 37.80 12.65 -3.14
CA LEU A 628 36.99 13.54 -3.98
C LEU A 628 37.86 14.62 -4.65
N GLN A 629 38.77 15.25 -3.90
CA GLN A 629 39.73 16.22 -4.46
C GLN A 629 40.64 15.61 -5.52
N ARG A 630 41.09 14.36 -5.34
CA ARG A 630 41.89 13.63 -6.33
C ARG A 630 41.10 13.41 -7.64
N ARG A 631 39.90 12.83 -7.55
CA ARG A 631 39.05 12.53 -8.73
C ARG A 631 38.69 13.79 -9.52
N LEU A 632 38.43 14.91 -8.83
CA LEU A 632 38.14 16.21 -9.47
C LEU A 632 39.33 16.85 -10.21
N VAL A 633 40.56 16.45 -9.88
CA VAL A 633 41.79 16.84 -10.59
C VAL A 633 42.08 15.88 -11.75
N ASP A 634 41.94 14.57 -11.53
CA ASP A 634 42.31 13.55 -12.52
C ASP A 634 41.37 13.52 -13.74
N ARG A 635 40.08 13.87 -13.58
CA ARG A 635 39.07 14.05 -14.66
C ARG A 635 39.14 13.04 -15.82
N ALA A 636 39.33 11.76 -15.50
CA ALA A 636 39.40 10.69 -16.49
C ALA A 636 38.01 10.23 -16.97
N ASP A 637 36.99 10.46 -16.15
CA ASP A 637 35.61 10.03 -16.34
C ASP A 637 34.73 11.28 -16.51
N ASP A 638 33.91 11.35 -17.57
CA ASP A 638 33.03 12.49 -17.89
C ASP A 638 31.81 12.66 -16.95
N LEU A 639 31.85 12.05 -15.75
CA LEU A 639 30.75 12.00 -14.80
C LEU A 639 30.44 13.39 -14.17
N PRO A 640 29.14 13.73 -13.96
CA PRO A 640 28.73 14.87 -13.15
C PRO A 640 29.34 14.87 -11.74
N PHE A 641 29.62 16.06 -11.21
CA PHE A 641 30.21 16.25 -9.87
C PHE A 641 29.45 15.50 -8.78
N GLU A 642 28.12 15.52 -8.84
CA GLU A 642 27.26 14.88 -7.85
C GLU A 642 27.39 13.35 -7.85
N PHE A 643 27.72 12.73 -9.00
CA PHE A 643 27.95 11.29 -9.10
C PHE A 643 29.34 10.93 -8.60
N ILE A 644 30.38 11.70 -8.93
CA ILE A 644 31.73 11.54 -8.34
C ILE A 644 31.67 11.65 -6.80
N ALA A 645 30.93 12.64 -6.29
CA ALA A 645 30.75 12.83 -4.85
C ALA A 645 29.92 11.73 -4.16
N LEU A 646 28.95 11.14 -4.87
CA LEU A 646 28.18 9.97 -4.41
C LEU A 646 29.06 8.71 -4.40
N GLU A 647 29.85 8.52 -5.45
CA GLU A 647 30.69 7.34 -5.64
C GLU A 647 31.70 7.19 -4.51
N VAL A 648 32.40 8.25 -4.14
CA VAL A 648 33.35 8.25 -3.01
C VAL A 648 32.63 8.00 -1.66
N ALA A 649 31.32 8.27 -1.56
CA ALA A 649 30.54 7.94 -0.36
C ALA A 649 30.14 6.45 -0.32
N LEU A 650 29.78 5.88 -1.48
CA LEU A 650 29.52 4.45 -1.65
C LEU A 650 30.79 3.63 -1.43
N GLU A 651 31.92 4.02 -2.06
CA GLU A 651 33.24 3.43 -1.86
C GLU A 651 33.62 3.41 -0.37
N ALA A 652 33.59 4.58 0.29
CA ALA A 652 33.93 4.68 1.71
C ALA A 652 33.05 3.80 2.62
N ALA A 653 31.76 3.65 2.29
CA ALA A 653 30.85 2.79 3.05
C ALA A 653 31.10 1.30 2.78
N CYS A 654 31.27 0.90 1.52
CA CYS A 654 31.57 -0.48 1.12
C CYS A 654 32.92 -0.93 1.68
N SER A 655 34.00 -0.15 1.53
CA SER A 655 35.31 -0.47 2.08
C SER A 655 35.30 -0.55 3.61
N PHE A 656 34.56 0.32 4.30
CA PHE A 656 34.43 0.25 5.76
C PHE A 656 33.66 -1.00 6.22
N LEU A 657 32.63 -1.42 5.46
CA LEU A 657 31.84 -2.60 5.78
C LEU A 657 32.58 -3.92 5.47
N ASP A 658 33.31 -4.01 4.35
CA ASP A 658 34.16 -5.17 4.06
C ASP A 658 35.36 -5.25 5.02
N ALA A 659 36.00 -4.14 5.39
CA ALA A 659 37.06 -4.15 6.40
C ALA A 659 36.60 -4.73 7.75
N GLN A 660 35.38 -4.37 8.20
CA GLN A 660 34.78 -4.98 9.38
C GLN A 660 34.39 -6.45 9.16
N ALA A 661 34.04 -6.85 7.93
CA ALA A 661 33.75 -8.24 7.59
C ALA A 661 35.02 -9.09 7.63
N VAL A 662 36.15 -8.58 7.11
CA VAL A 662 37.48 -9.19 7.15
C VAL A 662 38.00 -9.30 8.59
N GLU A 663 37.87 -8.23 9.41
CA GLU A 663 38.23 -8.29 10.84
C GLU A 663 37.43 -9.37 11.56
N LEU A 664 36.10 -9.39 11.35
CA LEU A 664 35.20 -10.35 11.98
C LEU A 664 35.43 -11.79 11.51
N GLU A 665 35.79 -11.98 10.25
CA GLU A 665 36.15 -13.27 9.66
C GLU A 665 37.46 -13.80 10.25
N ALA A 666 38.46 -12.94 10.44
CA ALA A 666 39.71 -13.26 11.12
C ALA A 666 39.52 -13.56 12.63
N ASP A 667 38.61 -12.85 13.30
CA ASP A 667 38.14 -13.16 14.67
C ASP A 667 37.40 -14.52 14.72
N ALA A 668 36.67 -14.87 13.67
CA ALA A 668 35.76 -16.02 13.66
C ALA A 668 36.48 -17.36 13.51
N TYR A 669 37.30 -17.55 12.48
CA TYR A 669 37.86 -18.87 12.16
C TYR A 669 38.64 -19.51 13.32
N PRO A 670 39.60 -18.82 13.99
CA PRO A 670 40.35 -19.41 15.11
C PRO A 670 39.46 -19.70 16.32
N LEU A 671 38.44 -18.87 16.54
CA LEU A 671 37.51 -19.02 17.67
C LEU A 671 36.56 -20.20 17.49
N LEU A 672 36.14 -20.50 16.26
CA LEU A 672 35.31 -21.67 15.95
C LEU A 672 36.11 -22.98 16.07
N ASP A 673 37.39 -22.98 15.68
CA ASP A 673 38.30 -24.14 15.84
C ASP A 673 38.70 -24.38 17.31
N GLU A 674 38.89 -23.31 18.10
CA GLU A 674 39.05 -23.42 19.55
C GLU A 674 37.79 -23.95 20.25
N LEU A 675 36.61 -23.74 19.65
CA LEU A 675 35.33 -24.23 20.18
C LEU A 675 35.09 -25.71 19.85
N THR A 676 35.42 -26.17 18.63
CA THR A 676 35.32 -27.59 18.24
C THR A 676 36.32 -28.47 19.01
N THR A 677 37.49 -27.93 19.34
CA THR A 677 38.52 -28.63 20.13
C THR A 677 38.28 -28.55 21.65
N LYS A 678 37.73 -27.44 22.17
CA LYS A 678 37.46 -27.29 23.62
C LYS A 678 36.25 -26.41 23.93
N ILE A 679 35.12 -27.07 24.20
CA ILE A 679 33.92 -26.44 24.76
C ILE A 679 34.22 -25.95 26.18
N SER A 680 34.03 -24.65 26.42
CA SER A 680 34.16 -24.02 27.73
C SER A 680 33.23 -22.81 27.82
N THR A 681 32.89 -22.40 29.05
CA THR A 681 32.06 -21.20 29.29
C THR A 681 32.69 -19.93 28.70
N LEU A 682 34.02 -19.82 28.74
CA LEU A 682 34.78 -18.72 28.13
C LEU A 682 34.63 -18.69 26.60
N ASN A 683 34.74 -19.85 25.94
CA ASN A 683 34.68 -19.94 24.48
C ASN A 683 33.25 -19.78 23.96
N LEU A 684 32.25 -20.29 24.69
CA LEU A 684 30.83 -20.03 24.40
C LEU A 684 30.47 -18.54 24.53
N GLU A 685 31.01 -17.83 25.54
CA GLU A 685 30.78 -16.39 25.70
C GLU A 685 31.54 -15.56 24.64
N ARG A 686 32.75 -15.97 24.24
CA ARG A 686 33.45 -15.38 23.07
C ARG A 686 32.63 -15.56 21.78
N VAL A 687 32.11 -16.76 21.53
CA VAL A 687 31.27 -17.07 20.34
C VAL A 687 29.93 -16.33 20.37
N ARG A 688 29.34 -16.12 21.55
CA ARG A 688 28.15 -15.26 21.73
C ARG A 688 28.43 -13.80 21.33
N ARG A 689 29.61 -13.28 21.68
CA ARG A 689 30.06 -11.93 21.29
C ARG A 689 30.33 -11.85 19.79
N LEU A 690 31.00 -12.84 19.21
CA LEU A 690 31.19 -12.98 17.76
C LEU A 690 29.84 -12.97 17.02
N LYS A 691 28.88 -13.79 17.45
CA LYS A 691 27.53 -13.84 16.87
C LYS A 691 26.79 -12.51 16.99
N SER A 692 27.06 -11.74 18.04
CA SER A 692 26.49 -10.40 18.25
C SER A 692 27.14 -9.35 17.33
N LYS A 693 28.48 -9.33 17.17
CA LYS A 693 29.18 -8.55 16.14
C LYS A 693 28.61 -8.87 14.74
N LEU A 694 28.51 -10.16 14.42
CA LEU A 694 28.05 -10.67 13.12
C LEU A 694 26.63 -10.25 12.77
N VAL A 695 25.66 -10.48 13.67
CA VAL A 695 24.26 -10.08 13.43
C VAL A 695 24.12 -8.55 13.30
N ALA A 696 24.93 -7.76 14.01
CA ALA A 696 24.94 -6.31 13.87
C ALA A 696 25.53 -5.85 12.52
N LEU A 697 26.64 -6.46 12.08
CA LEU A 697 27.29 -6.11 10.82
C LEU A 697 26.48 -6.57 9.59
N THR A 698 25.96 -7.80 9.58
CA THR A 698 25.08 -8.29 8.49
C THR A 698 23.86 -7.38 8.30
N ARG A 699 23.28 -6.83 9.37
CA ARG A 699 22.16 -5.88 9.28
C ARG A 699 22.55 -4.54 8.65
N ARG A 700 23.78 -4.08 8.85
CA ARG A 700 24.31 -2.84 8.26
C ARG A 700 24.63 -3.01 6.78
N VAL A 701 25.31 -4.10 6.42
CA VAL A 701 25.58 -4.50 5.02
C VAL A 701 24.27 -4.66 4.25
N GLN A 702 23.31 -5.42 4.79
CA GLN A 702 21.97 -5.56 4.22
C GLN A 702 21.31 -4.18 4.05
N LYS A 703 21.37 -3.29 5.05
CA LYS A 703 20.70 -1.98 4.94
C LYS A 703 21.29 -1.09 3.84
N VAL A 704 22.61 -1.12 3.60
CA VAL A 704 23.23 -0.40 2.47
C VAL A 704 22.81 -1.02 1.14
N ARG A 705 22.86 -2.36 1.02
CA ARG A 705 22.35 -3.09 -0.16
C ARG A 705 20.90 -2.73 -0.46
N ASP A 706 20.03 -2.73 0.56
CA ASP A 706 18.61 -2.39 0.44
C ASP A 706 18.36 -0.93 -0.03
N GLU A 707 19.24 0.03 0.26
CA GLU A 707 19.09 1.42 -0.26
C GLU A 707 19.55 1.54 -1.72
N ILE A 708 20.57 0.78 -2.12
CA ILE A 708 21.04 0.77 -3.52
C ILE A 708 20.00 0.06 -4.40
N GLU A 709 19.49 -1.09 -3.95
CA GLU A 709 18.41 -1.85 -4.61
C GLU A 709 17.16 -0.97 -4.79
N GLN A 710 16.68 -0.32 -3.72
CA GLN A 710 15.50 0.54 -3.77
C GLN A 710 15.68 1.82 -4.60
N LEU A 711 16.93 2.28 -4.81
CA LEU A 711 17.22 3.42 -5.69
C LEU A 711 17.22 2.99 -7.17
N MET A 712 17.78 1.82 -7.47
CA MET A 712 17.72 1.24 -8.83
C MET A 712 16.31 0.81 -9.23
N ASP A 713 15.44 0.44 -8.27
CA ASP A 713 14.04 0.09 -8.50
C ASP A 713 13.13 1.29 -8.91
N ASP A 714 13.59 2.55 -8.85
CA ASP A 714 12.78 3.75 -9.14
C ASP A 714 13.57 4.80 -9.96
N ASP A 715 13.37 4.76 -11.29
CA ASP A 715 13.87 5.76 -12.26
C ASP A 715 13.59 7.22 -11.86
N GLY A 716 12.52 7.47 -11.11
CA GLY A 716 12.16 8.80 -10.61
C GLY A 716 13.10 9.28 -9.52
N ASP A 717 13.37 8.44 -8.51
CA ASP A 717 14.34 8.77 -7.44
C ASP A 717 15.79 8.83 -8.00
N MET A 718 16.12 8.11 -9.09
CA MET A 718 17.36 8.30 -9.84
C MET A 718 17.39 9.62 -10.64
N ALA A 719 16.34 9.95 -11.39
CA ALA A 719 16.24 11.20 -12.15
C ALA A 719 16.27 12.45 -11.24
N GLU A 720 15.81 12.33 -9.99
CA GLU A 720 15.96 13.37 -8.97
C GLU A 720 17.42 13.73 -8.65
N MET A 721 18.39 12.86 -8.99
CA MET A 721 19.82 13.01 -8.66
C MET A 721 20.65 13.66 -9.78
N TYR A 722 20.11 13.95 -10.96
CA TYR A 722 20.82 14.62 -12.07
C TYR A 722 20.92 16.15 -11.86
N LEU A 723 21.59 16.57 -10.78
CA LEU A 723 21.57 17.95 -10.27
C LEU A 723 22.24 18.97 -11.21
N THR A 724 23.38 18.64 -11.82
CA THR A 724 24.11 19.51 -12.75
C THR A 724 23.24 19.81 -13.97
N GLU A 725 22.52 18.82 -14.47
CA GLU A 725 21.65 18.99 -15.64
C GLU A 725 20.33 19.70 -15.28
N LYS A 726 19.73 19.40 -14.12
CA LYS A 726 18.61 20.19 -13.55
C LYS A 726 19.00 21.68 -13.43
N LYS A 727 20.20 21.96 -12.91
CA LYS A 727 20.75 23.32 -12.81
C LYS A 727 20.87 23.99 -14.18
N ARG A 728 21.49 23.34 -15.16
CA ARG A 728 21.68 23.90 -16.52
C ARG A 728 20.36 24.33 -17.17
N ARG A 729 19.28 23.58 -16.97
CA ARG A 729 17.94 23.94 -17.49
C ARG A 729 17.32 25.13 -16.76
N MET A 730 17.48 25.19 -15.44
CA MET A 730 17.05 26.34 -14.63
C MET A 730 17.80 27.62 -15.02
N GLU A 731 19.08 27.53 -15.35
CA GLU A 731 19.88 28.66 -15.84
C GLU A 731 19.51 29.05 -17.28
N ALA A 732 19.21 28.08 -18.15
CA ALA A 732 18.76 28.33 -19.52
C ALA A 732 17.39 29.03 -19.58
N SER A 733 16.38 28.56 -18.83
CA SER A 733 15.05 29.18 -18.83
C SER A 733 15.05 30.61 -18.27
N LEU A 734 15.86 30.88 -17.24
CA LEU A 734 16.06 32.24 -16.72
C LEU A 734 16.71 33.19 -17.73
N LEU A 735 17.52 32.68 -18.68
CA LEU A 735 18.08 33.47 -19.77
C LEU A 735 17.05 33.73 -20.88
N GLU A 736 16.17 32.77 -21.18
CA GLU A 736 15.07 32.97 -22.14
C GLU A 736 14.02 33.98 -21.62
N GLU A 737 13.65 33.92 -20.33
CA GLU A 737 12.78 34.94 -19.70
C GLU A 737 13.40 36.34 -19.76
N GLN A 738 14.71 36.46 -19.51
CA GLN A 738 15.42 37.75 -19.60
C GLN A 738 15.50 38.26 -21.04
N ALA A 739 15.67 37.38 -22.03
CA ALA A 739 15.64 37.75 -23.44
C ALA A 739 14.26 38.30 -23.86
N PHE A 740 13.17 37.69 -23.39
CA PHE A 740 11.80 38.16 -23.69
C PHE A 740 11.47 39.52 -23.05
N GLN A 741 12.03 39.85 -21.89
CA GLN A 741 11.84 41.16 -21.26
C GLN A 741 12.61 42.30 -21.94
N GLY A 742 13.59 42.00 -22.81
CA GLY A 742 14.39 43.01 -23.51
C GLY A 742 13.69 43.72 -24.68
N MET A 743 12.58 43.19 -25.20
CA MET A 743 12.01 43.59 -26.50
C MET A 743 10.63 44.26 -26.39
N GLY A 744 10.47 45.17 -25.42
CA GLY A 744 9.14 45.54 -24.88
C GLY A 744 8.70 47.01 -24.93
N ASN A 745 9.14 47.87 -25.87
CA ASN A 745 8.60 49.25 -25.93
C ASN A 745 8.66 49.97 -27.31
N SER A 746 7.70 49.72 -28.21
CA SER A 746 7.14 50.78 -29.10
C SER A 746 5.93 50.32 -29.94
N GLY A 747 4.82 51.06 -29.87
CA GLY A 747 4.03 51.42 -31.07
C GLY A 747 2.97 50.47 -31.64
N PHE A 748 1.70 50.74 -31.26
CA PHE A 748 0.54 50.86 -32.18
C PHE A 748 0.15 49.70 -33.14
N GLY A 749 -0.94 49.00 -32.79
CA GLY A 749 -2.21 49.18 -33.53
C GLY A 749 -2.69 48.13 -34.55
N SER A 750 -3.99 47.84 -34.44
CA SER A 750 -4.90 47.21 -35.43
C SER A 750 -4.84 45.69 -35.68
N SER A 751 -6.03 45.12 -35.85
CA SER A 751 -6.31 43.70 -36.15
C SER A 751 -6.57 43.49 -37.65
N PHE A 752 -6.47 42.26 -38.15
CA PHE A 752 -7.42 41.70 -39.12
C PHE A 752 -7.37 40.15 -39.18
N SER A 753 -8.27 39.55 -39.96
CA SER A 753 -8.70 38.15 -39.85
C SER A 753 -7.97 37.15 -40.78
N ALA A 754 -8.17 35.85 -40.54
CA ALA A 754 -7.67 34.72 -41.34
C ALA A 754 -8.31 34.58 -42.74
N PRO A 755 -7.72 33.74 -43.61
CA PRO A 755 -8.57 32.88 -44.45
C PRO A 755 -8.07 31.43 -44.71
N VAL A 756 -8.99 30.47 -44.50
CA VAL A 756 -9.39 29.39 -45.44
C VAL A 756 -8.37 28.32 -45.93
N SER A 757 -8.74 27.04 -45.73
CA SER A 757 -8.16 25.83 -46.36
C SER A 757 -8.96 25.36 -47.60
N PRO A 758 -8.39 24.46 -48.43
CA PRO A 758 -9.20 23.44 -49.12
C PRO A 758 -8.64 22.00 -49.09
N VAL A 759 -9.49 21.05 -49.50
CA VAL A 759 -9.43 19.57 -49.30
C VAL A 759 -9.03 18.79 -50.57
N SER A 760 -8.38 17.61 -50.45
CA SER A 760 -8.58 16.38 -51.29
C SER A 760 -7.71 15.16 -50.88
N SER A 761 -8.08 13.94 -51.29
CA SER A 761 -7.55 12.65 -50.74
C SER A 761 -7.21 11.55 -51.83
N PRO A 762 -7.12 10.20 -51.60
CA PRO A 762 -6.11 9.28 -52.21
C PRO A 762 -6.76 8.18 -53.13
N PRO A 763 -6.28 6.92 -53.37
CA PRO A 763 -5.03 6.18 -53.04
C PRO A 763 -4.40 5.29 -54.16
N ALA A 764 -3.29 4.58 -53.87
CA ALA A 764 -2.78 3.40 -54.64
C ALA A 764 -1.87 2.47 -53.79
N SER A 765 -1.55 1.23 -54.25
CA SER A 765 -0.92 0.17 -53.41
C SER A 765 -0.09 -0.91 -54.17
N ARG A 766 0.76 -1.66 -53.43
CA ARG A 766 1.44 -2.98 -53.68
C ARG A 766 2.15 -3.41 -52.35
N ARG A 767 2.11 -4.63 -51.79
CA ARG A 767 2.48 -6.01 -52.22
C ARG A 767 3.99 -6.22 -52.51
N LEU A 768 4.69 -7.29 -52.07
CA LEU A 768 4.54 -8.30 -50.98
C LEU A 768 5.88 -9.12 -50.91
N GLU A 769 6.09 -9.99 -49.90
CA GLU A 769 7.12 -11.08 -49.82
C GLU A 769 8.62 -10.71 -49.55
N LYS A 770 9.51 -11.53 -48.94
CA LYS A 770 9.42 -12.65 -47.94
C LYS A 770 10.87 -13.12 -47.51
N GLU A 771 10.98 -13.85 -46.38
CA GLU A 771 12.06 -14.79 -45.93
C GLU A 771 13.40 -14.32 -45.27
N LEU A 772 13.63 -14.82 -44.04
CA LEU A 772 14.85 -15.46 -43.44
C LEU A 772 16.23 -14.69 -43.39
N SER A 773 17.08 -14.78 -42.34
CA SER A 773 16.99 -15.38 -40.98
C SER A 773 18.21 -15.04 -40.06
N PHE A 774 18.08 -15.33 -38.75
CA PHE A 774 19.12 -15.57 -37.70
C PHE A 774 20.05 -14.45 -37.12
N ALA A 775 20.07 -14.45 -35.77
CA ALA A 775 21.21 -14.22 -34.84
C ALA A 775 21.67 -12.81 -34.35
N ARG A 776 21.31 -12.51 -33.08
CA ARG A 776 22.06 -11.82 -31.99
C ARG A 776 22.99 -10.61 -32.29
N SER A 777 22.49 -9.41 -31.97
CA SER A 777 23.14 -8.34 -31.16
C SER A 777 21.97 -7.49 -30.56
N ARG A 778 21.91 -7.04 -29.30
CA ARG A 778 22.71 -6.00 -28.59
C ARG A 778 22.84 -4.65 -29.32
N HIS A 779 22.35 -3.61 -28.63
CA HIS A 779 22.38 -2.16 -28.88
C HIS A 779 21.47 -1.50 -29.94
N ASP A 780 20.90 -0.38 -29.47
CA ASP A 780 20.45 0.86 -30.12
C ASP A 780 19.28 0.95 -31.11
N SER A 781 18.11 1.21 -30.49
CA SER A 781 17.37 2.50 -30.53
C SER A 781 16.95 3.15 -31.87
N PHE A 782 15.67 3.56 -31.95
CA PHE A 782 15.23 4.71 -32.75
C PHE A 782 13.99 5.43 -32.16
N LYS A 783 14.27 6.29 -31.18
CA LYS A 783 13.61 7.56 -30.82
C LYS A 783 12.17 7.81 -31.31
N SER A 784 11.26 8.01 -30.35
CA SER A 784 10.13 8.93 -30.48
C SER A 784 10.41 10.20 -29.65
N ALA A 785 10.03 11.37 -30.16
CA ALA A 785 9.73 12.51 -29.28
C ALA A 785 8.45 12.15 -28.49
N ASP A 786 8.25 12.57 -27.24
CA ASP A 786 8.80 13.76 -26.57
C ASP A 786 9.50 13.43 -25.23
N SER A 787 10.12 12.25 -25.14
CA SER A 787 10.71 11.71 -23.90
C SER A 787 12.21 11.43 -24.03
N SER A 788 13.04 12.47 -23.95
CA SER A 788 14.50 12.31 -23.84
C SER A 788 15.12 13.48 -23.10
N GLN A 789 15.61 13.29 -21.86
CA GLN A 789 16.56 14.24 -21.26
C GLN A 789 17.33 13.79 -20.00
N TYR A 790 17.19 12.57 -19.48
CA TYR A 790 18.19 12.01 -18.55
C TYR A 790 18.59 10.62 -19.06
N SER A 791 19.89 10.36 -19.15
CA SER A 791 20.43 9.05 -19.49
C SER A 791 20.75 8.33 -18.18
N ILE A 792 19.74 7.69 -17.59
CA ILE A 792 19.81 7.09 -16.24
C ILE A 792 20.88 5.99 -16.17
N GLU A 793 21.17 5.36 -17.31
CA GLU A 793 22.21 4.35 -17.56
C GLU A 793 23.56 4.64 -16.86
N GLU A 794 24.01 5.91 -16.82
CA GLU A 794 25.27 6.29 -16.17
C GLU A 794 25.25 6.11 -14.64
N LEU A 795 24.14 6.49 -13.99
CA LEU A 795 23.94 6.32 -12.56
C LEU A 795 23.56 4.88 -12.21
N GLU A 796 22.77 4.22 -13.07
CA GLU A 796 22.41 2.80 -12.94
C GLU A 796 23.67 1.92 -12.94
N MET A 797 24.56 2.07 -13.92
CA MET A 797 25.84 1.33 -13.99
C MET A 797 26.74 1.56 -12.77
N LEU A 798 26.75 2.79 -12.23
CA LEU A 798 27.48 3.13 -11.01
C LEU A 798 26.88 2.39 -9.81
N LEU A 799 25.56 2.41 -9.65
CA LEU A 799 24.86 1.73 -8.56
C LEU A 799 24.97 0.20 -8.66
N GLU A 800 24.88 -0.39 -9.86
CA GLU A 800 25.14 -1.81 -10.11
C GLU A 800 26.52 -2.24 -9.59
N ALA A 801 27.57 -1.47 -9.90
CA ALA A 801 28.93 -1.79 -9.49
C ALA A 801 29.07 -1.87 -7.95
N TYR A 802 28.51 -0.90 -7.22
CA TYR A 802 28.53 -0.92 -5.75
C TYR A 802 27.53 -1.92 -5.14
N PHE A 803 26.43 -2.25 -5.83
CA PHE A 803 25.52 -3.33 -5.46
C PHE A 803 26.23 -4.69 -5.46
N VAL A 804 27.01 -4.99 -6.49
CA VAL A 804 27.82 -6.23 -6.57
C VAL A 804 28.85 -6.30 -5.43
N VAL A 805 29.50 -5.19 -5.09
CA VAL A 805 30.48 -5.13 -3.98
C VAL A 805 29.82 -5.38 -2.61
N ILE A 806 28.66 -4.76 -2.35
CA ILE A 806 27.98 -4.91 -1.06
C ILE A 806 27.30 -6.29 -0.92
N ASP A 807 26.79 -6.87 -2.01
CA ASP A 807 26.23 -8.24 -2.01
C ASP A 807 27.32 -9.32 -1.86
N TYR A 808 28.51 -9.12 -2.44
CA TYR A 808 29.69 -9.94 -2.15
C TYR A 808 30.04 -9.91 -0.64
N THR A 809 30.05 -8.72 -0.03
CA THR A 809 30.30 -8.55 1.41
C THR A 809 29.21 -9.26 2.25
N LEU A 810 27.94 -9.18 1.82
CA LEU A 810 26.82 -9.86 2.47
C LEU A 810 26.93 -11.39 2.38
N SER A 811 27.35 -11.89 1.23
CA SER A 811 27.61 -13.31 0.96
C SER A 811 28.75 -13.82 1.83
N LYS A 812 29.83 -13.05 2.00
CA LYS A 812 30.97 -13.36 2.88
C LYS A 812 30.53 -13.55 4.34
N LEU A 813 29.78 -12.58 4.88
CA LEU A 813 29.21 -12.66 6.24
C LEU A 813 28.22 -13.83 6.40
N THR A 814 27.50 -14.18 5.33
CA THR A 814 26.59 -15.33 5.32
C THR A 814 27.34 -16.66 5.35
N SER A 815 28.53 -16.74 4.76
CA SER A 815 29.43 -17.89 4.89
C SER A 815 29.92 -18.06 6.33
N VAL A 816 30.48 -16.99 6.94
CA VAL A 816 30.93 -16.99 8.34
C VAL A 816 29.81 -17.37 9.31
N ARG A 817 28.58 -16.90 9.06
CA ARG A 817 27.39 -17.30 9.84
C ARG A 817 27.11 -18.79 9.73
N SER A 818 27.14 -19.35 8.51
CA SER A 818 26.87 -20.77 8.27
C SER A 818 27.92 -21.66 8.96
N LEU A 819 29.19 -21.26 8.90
CA LEU A 819 30.29 -21.94 9.61
C LEU A 819 30.09 -21.93 11.13
N ALA A 820 29.70 -20.79 11.72
CA ALA A 820 29.40 -20.69 13.15
C ALA A 820 28.21 -21.59 13.55
N PHE A 821 27.20 -21.71 12.69
CA PHE A 821 26.07 -22.63 12.89
C PHE A 821 26.51 -24.10 12.84
N TYR A 822 27.31 -24.50 11.84
CA TYR A 822 27.82 -25.88 11.75
C TYR A 822 28.73 -26.27 12.91
N ALA A 823 29.59 -25.37 13.41
CA ALA A 823 30.41 -25.63 14.60
C ALA A 823 29.54 -25.89 15.86
N LEU A 824 28.51 -25.06 16.08
CA LEU A 824 27.56 -25.25 17.18
C LEU A 824 26.74 -26.54 17.02
N LEU A 825 26.36 -26.90 15.79
CA LEU A 825 25.64 -28.13 15.49
C LEU A 825 26.51 -29.37 15.77
N PHE A 826 27.76 -29.37 15.32
CA PHE A 826 28.73 -30.44 15.56
C PHE A 826 28.94 -30.67 17.07
N ILE A 827 29.05 -29.59 17.84
CA ILE A 827 29.14 -29.63 19.30
C ILE A 827 27.88 -30.24 19.92
N PHE A 828 26.69 -29.81 19.48
CA PHE A 828 25.42 -30.34 20.00
C PHE A 828 25.30 -31.85 19.77
N TYR A 829 25.65 -32.36 18.58
CA TYR A 829 25.67 -33.79 18.31
C TYR A 829 26.71 -34.56 19.16
N ASN A 830 27.96 -34.07 19.24
CA ASN A 830 29.02 -34.78 19.99
C ASN A 830 28.83 -34.73 21.52
N TYR A 831 28.02 -33.83 22.07
CA TYR A 831 27.71 -33.77 23.51
C TYR A 831 26.38 -34.43 23.92
N MET A 832 25.51 -34.77 22.97
CA MET A 832 24.22 -35.40 23.25
C MET A 832 24.28 -36.94 23.23
N GLY A 833 25.23 -37.53 22.51
CA GLY A 833 25.42 -38.99 22.37
C GLY A 833 24.86 -39.56 21.07
#